data_AF-W5J7L0-F1
#
_entry.id   AF-W5J7L0-F1
#
_cell.length_a   1.000
_cell.length_b   1.000
_cell.length_c   1.000
_cell.angle_alpha   90.00
_cell.angle_beta   90.00
_cell.angle_gamma   90.00
#
_symmetry.space_group_name_H-M   'P 1'
#
loop_
_entity.id
_entity.type
_entity.pdbx_description
1 polymer ?
#
loop_
_entity_poly.entity_id
_entity_poly.type
_entity_poly.pdbx_seq_one_letter_code
_entity_poly.pdbx_strand_id
1 'polypeptide(L)'
;MAFSMPRADFGIAQAVPSSLKVANRASGLRETFDMLDNFSLTIKSGYPLLILIRDMFASIATKLSAKGMALMDAIVALANDDSGPVTTAFNQANQAIATLDALLKVGLSTELDTLKAKLGSRITDQLVDGFQSINRALQALAIALSALQEALIRAQQAAGAGPVTEALVRKHVPSSLVYNVLIALNGFGSYLPSSVGAIPDKGVFSAFLVKAQVTDRFTAAASAINVLGNNTFTITSNYTLLSNMSTTVGSIANRSTVALLNFTTTMLTSSGNSYESMQQALTKAGQILTSIKTLISTGFTNDYKVLEDRNKTYVSDMFKDSFNRLSLVLSSFQLSFSRIVNNLDAVIQGTLQVDPAADLSVRLAQVASLRRVYEVRQASAYLRGAAISPLNYTVKSTLENIVRGDDFTVTAESKSQAAILLTQQAVEQFDSDLNQMKSDAMDTIEYTGTMYEGESYTFLIPSLEAISTYNTYLKGPLAQLNDTFSVASIAQKMNLLNDTITNFTAQSDTFDDDLYTFYGVHVSRAIHSVVQVLVASGPYGRYCYHKHYPLVLRLAMDNYEDISLCYQREMDRLYHTEGLISEVIELVFYNLEQLLNTLTLCVDTIPCPSACDACVQTIGKYYNTMAKLTDEKFNLLLQFIPYETSASLQRLKSCVAFTKYKLLAEVHDIVVDVSRPNKAKDQGVIKEFVKLHANVLLAPESGHGTARESERERYLRSRGHVCAIISQSATTGTVHCHDNPHPAYSSSSSSDGVDDLRTLCELSSRE
;
A
#
# COMPACT_ATOMS: atom_id res chain seq x y z
N MET A 1 -61.02 13.71 66.64
CA MET A 1 -60.41 15.02 66.33
C MET A 1 -58.92 14.90 66.58
N ALA A 2 -58.13 14.81 65.51
CA ALA A 2 -56.67 14.91 65.58
C ALA A 2 -56.32 16.25 64.91
N PHE A 3 -55.77 17.18 65.70
CA PHE A 3 -55.30 18.46 65.19
C PHE A 3 -54.18 18.20 64.18
N SER A 4 -54.41 18.57 62.91
CA SER A 4 -53.33 18.86 61.97
C SER A 4 -52.50 20.00 62.57
N MET A 5 -51.34 19.70 63.14
CA MET A 5 -50.37 20.74 63.48
C MET A 5 -50.12 21.58 62.22
N PRO A 6 -50.10 22.92 62.32
CA PRO A 6 -49.58 23.76 61.25
C PRO A 6 -48.15 23.29 60.97
N ARG A 7 -47.91 22.74 59.78
CA ARG A 7 -46.54 22.48 59.34
C ARG A 7 -45.95 23.82 58.97
N ALA A 8 -44.81 24.13 59.55
CA ALA A 8 -44.20 25.43 59.46
C ALA A 8 -42.99 25.34 58.51
N ASP A 9 -42.81 26.36 57.69
CA ASP A 9 -41.97 26.29 56.50
C ASP A 9 -41.22 27.61 56.30
N PHE A 10 -39.92 27.55 55.97
CA PHE A 10 -39.11 28.72 55.59
C PHE A 10 -39.03 29.85 56.63
N GLY A 11 -39.05 29.51 57.94
CA GLY A 11 -38.90 30.46 59.04
C GLY A 11 -40.20 31.20 59.43
N ILE A 12 -41.36 30.64 59.09
CA ILE A 12 -42.66 31.09 59.59
C ILE A 12 -43.50 29.89 60.06
N ALA A 13 -44.35 30.11 61.07
CA ALA A 13 -45.20 29.08 61.67
C ALA A 13 -46.34 28.57 60.76
N GLN A 14 -46.60 29.23 59.63
CA GLN A 14 -47.68 28.92 58.70
C GLN A 14 -47.15 28.16 57.49
N ALA A 15 -47.91 27.15 57.05
CA ALA A 15 -47.54 26.31 55.93
C ALA A 15 -47.42 27.10 54.62
N VAL A 16 -46.30 26.89 53.92
CA VAL A 16 -46.02 27.40 52.58
C VAL A 16 -46.21 26.24 51.58
N PRO A 17 -47.16 26.34 50.63
CA PRO A 17 -47.44 25.25 49.69
C PRO A 17 -46.18 24.75 48.97
N SER A 18 -46.01 23.42 48.93
CA SER A 18 -44.89 22.72 48.26
C SER A 18 -43.51 22.80 48.94
N SER A 19 -43.40 23.30 50.16
CA SER A 19 -42.17 23.22 50.98
C SER A 19 -41.59 21.80 51.07
N LEU A 20 -42.45 20.79 51.29
CA LEU A 20 -42.07 19.38 51.33
C LEU A 20 -41.41 18.89 50.04
N LYS A 21 -41.85 19.40 48.88
CA LYS A 21 -41.24 19.04 47.60
C LYS A 21 -39.81 19.60 47.50
N VAL A 22 -39.57 20.77 48.08
CA VAL A 22 -38.23 21.39 48.14
C VAL A 22 -37.32 20.56 49.04
N ALA A 23 -37.79 20.19 50.24
CA ALA A 23 -37.06 19.32 51.15
C ALA A 23 -36.72 17.96 50.51
N ASN A 24 -37.71 17.28 49.92
CA ASN A 24 -37.50 15.98 49.27
C ASN A 24 -36.50 16.06 48.11
N ARG A 25 -36.59 17.12 47.29
CA ARG A 25 -35.66 17.30 46.18
C ARG A 25 -34.24 17.57 46.68
N ALA A 26 -34.08 18.39 47.71
CA ALA A 26 -32.79 18.65 48.34
C ALA A 26 -32.19 17.37 48.95
N SER A 27 -32.99 16.55 49.63
CA SER A 27 -32.55 15.25 50.15
C SER A 27 -32.05 14.30 49.05
N GLY A 28 -32.75 14.19 47.91
CA GLY A 28 -32.26 13.36 46.79
C GLY A 28 -30.97 13.88 46.15
N LEU A 29 -30.77 15.20 46.15
CA LEU A 29 -29.51 15.80 45.69
C LEU A 29 -28.38 15.64 46.71
N ARG A 30 -28.70 15.63 48.01
CA ARG A 30 -27.75 15.33 49.09
C ARG A 30 -27.13 13.95 48.91
N GLU A 31 -27.95 12.94 48.65
CA GLU A 31 -27.49 11.58 48.33
C GLU A 31 -26.59 11.56 47.08
N THR A 32 -26.88 12.42 46.10
CA THR A 32 -26.04 12.55 44.89
C THR A 32 -24.65 13.09 45.21
N PHE A 33 -24.52 14.02 46.17
CA PHE A 33 -23.22 14.50 46.64
C PHE A 33 -22.49 13.47 47.50
N ASP A 34 -23.19 12.79 48.41
CA ASP A 34 -22.63 11.75 49.27
C ASP A 34 -21.94 10.66 48.43
N MET A 35 -22.55 10.30 47.29
CA MET A 35 -21.98 9.35 46.34
C MET A 35 -20.65 9.81 45.68
N LEU A 36 -20.34 11.10 45.68
CA LEU A 36 -19.06 11.61 45.15
C LEU A 36 -17.89 11.26 46.08
N ASP A 37 -18.09 10.97 47.37
CA ASP A 37 -16.99 10.60 48.26
C ASP A 37 -16.68 9.09 48.26
N ASN A 38 -17.50 8.28 47.57
CA ASN A 38 -17.38 6.82 47.55
C ASN A 38 -16.43 6.29 46.45
N PHE A 39 -15.28 6.94 46.25
CA PHE A 39 -14.27 6.50 45.29
C PHE A 39 -13.13 5.71 45.96
N SER A 40 -13.31 4.39 46.09
CA SER A 40 -12.18 3.48 46.37
C SER A 40 -11.58 2.94 45.06
N LEU A 41 -10.39 3.42 44.72
CA LEU A 41 -9.59 2.94 43.60
C LEU A 41 -8.20 2.51 44.09
N THR A 42 -7.95 1.20 44.14
CA THR A 42 -6.63 0.66 44.49
C THR A 42 -5.78 0.53 43.22
N ILE A 43 -4.78 1.39 43.08
CA ILE A 43 -3.77 1.29 42.01
C ILE A 43 -2.79 0.18 42.37
N LYS A 44 -2.86 -0.96 41.67
CA LYS A 44 -2.00 -2.13 41.94
C LYS A 44 -0.60 -2.02 41.34
N SER A 45 -0.37 -1.10 40.40
CA SER A 45 0.89 -1.01 39.65
C SER A 45 2.04 -0.36 40.41
N GLY A 46 1.78 0.29 41.56
CA GLY A 46 2.78 1.07 42.29
C GLY A 46 3.29 2.32 41.54
N TYR A 47 2.75 2.63 40.36
CA TYR A 47 3.25 3.70 39.52
C TYR A 47 2.91 5.08 40.13
N PRO A 48 3.90 5.90 40.52
CA PRO A 48 3.66 7.10 41.32
C PRO A 48 2.72 8.11 40.67
N LEU A 49 2.76 8.25 39.35
CA LEU A 49 1.90 9.18 38.63
C LEU A 49 0.42 8.78 38.73
N LEU A 50 0.08 7.48 38.62
CA LEU A 50 -1.31 7.02 38.74
C LEU A 50 -1.83 7.12 40.18
N ILE A 51 -0.96 6.93 41.16
CA ILE A 51 -1.27 7.14 42.58
C ILE A 51 -1.58 8.62 42.82
N LEU A 52 -0.72 9.53 42.35
CA LEU A 52 -0.92 10.97 42.46
C LEU A 52 -2.22 11.42 41.78
N ILE A 53 -2.50 10.95 40.56
CA ILE A 53 -3.72 11.31 39.83
C ILE A 53 -4.96 10.83 40.59
N ARG A 54 -4.96 9.60 41.10
CA ARG A 54 -6.03 9.08 41.96
C ARG A 54 -6.26 10.00 43.16
N ASP A 55 -5.20 10.39 43.86
CA ASP A 55 -5.29 11.20 45.08
C ASP A 55 -5.85 12.61 44.78
N MET A 56 -5.49 13.20 43.64
CA MET A 56 -6.06 14.49 43.21
C MET A 56 -7.57 14.37 42.90
N PHE A 57 -7.98 13.33 42.16
CA PHE A 57 -9.39 13.11 41.87
C PHE A 57 -10.20 12.77 43.13
N ALA A 58 -9.63 12.01 44.07
CA ALA A 58 -10.25 11.75 45.37
C ALA A 58 -10.42 13.06 46.16
N SER A 59 -9.38 13.90 46.23
CA SER A 59 -9.46 15.20 46.91
C SER A 59 -10.54 16.11 46.33
N ILE A 60 -10.62 16.23 45.00
CA ILE A 60 -11.69 16.99 44.32
C ILE A 60 -13.07 16.45 44.71
N ALA A 61 -13.24 15.13 44.66
CA ALA A 61 -14.52 14.48 44.91
C ALA A 61 -14.97 14.61 46.37
N THR A 62 -14.06 14.43 47.34
CA THR A 62 -14.32 14.62 48.78
C THR A 62 -14.71 16.06 49.09
N LYS A 63 -13.96 17.04 48.57
CA LYS A 63 -14.27 18.47 48.78
C LYS A 63 -15.64 18.83 48.21
N LEU A 64 -15.94 18.35 47.00
CA LEU A 64 -17.20 18.62 46.33
C LEU A 64 -18.38 17.94 47.03
N SER A 65 -18.22 16.68 47.45
CA SER A 65 -19.18 15.93 48.26
C SER A 65 -19.54 16.70 49.53
N ALA A 66 -18.52 17.04 50.34
CA ALA A 66 -18.72 17.67 51.63
C ALA A 66 -19.46 19.02 51.52
N LYS A 67 -19.07 19.89 50.56
CA LYS A 67 -19.71 21.20 50.39
C LYS A 67 -21.09 21.10 49.73
N GLY A 68 -21.30 20.16 48.81
CA GLY A 68 -22.59 19.92 48.20
C GLY A 68 -23.61 19.31 49.17
N MET A 69 -23.19 18.36 50.01
CA MET A 69 -24.03 17.83 51.10
C MET A 69 -24.43 18.92 52.09
N ALA A 70 -23.46 19.74 52.53
CA ALA A 70 -23.72 20.84 53.46
C ALA A 70 -24.73 21.85 52.88
N LEU A 71 -24.67 22.13 51.57
CA LEU A 71 -25.67 22.95 50.89
C LEU A 71 -27.05 22.30 50.92
N MET A 72 -27.15 21.03 50.56
CA MET A 72 -28.45 20.34 50.53
C MET A 72 -29.04 20.20 51.94
N ASP A 73 -28.22 19.92 52.95
CA ASP A 73 -28.62 19.92 54.36
C ASP A 73 -29.17 21.29 54.80
N ALA A 74 -28.52 22.39 54.39
CA ALA A 74 -29.01 23.73 54.68
C ALA A 74 -30.36 24.04 54.02
N ILE A 75 -30.61 23.52 52.81
CA ILE A 75 -31.90 23.69 52.11
C ILE A 75 -32.99 22.82 52.74
N VAL A 76 -32.66 21.60 53.16
CA VAL A 76 -33.57 20.74 53.91
C VAL A 76 -33.94 21.40 55.25
N ALA A 77 -32.96 21.92 55.98
CA ALA A 77 -33.19 22.65 57.23
C ALA A 77 -34.08 23.88 57.00
N LEU A 78 -33.76 24.70 56.00
CA LEU A 78 -34.55 25.88 55.63
C LEU A 78 -36.01 25.52 55.29
N ALA A 79 -36.23 24.46 54.51
CA ALA A 79 -37.57 24.03 54.11
C ALA A 79 -38.40 23.48 55.27
N ASN A 80 -37.78 23.14 56.41
CA ASN A 80 -38.44 22.62 57.61
C ASN A 80 -38.37 23.58 58.81
N ASP A 81 -37.82 24.80 58.68
CA ASP A 81 -37.66 25.77 59.78
C ASP A 81 -39.01 26.42 60.13
N ASP A 82 -39.40 26.32 61.40
CA ASP A 82 -40.70 26.73 61.94
C ASP A 82 -40.67 27.90 62.94
N SER A 83 -39.48 28.36 63.34
CA SER A 83 -39.31 29.16 64.55
C SER A 83 -38.27 30.27 64.41
N GLY A 84 -37.39 30.21 63.42
CA GLY A 84 -36.37 31.23 63.19
C GLY A 84 -36.90 32.51 62.56
N PRO A 85 -36.32 33.69 62.82
CA PRO A 85 -36.53 34.84 61.95
C PRO A 85 -36.18 34.45 60.51
N VAL A 86 -37.09 34.68 59.54
CA VAL A 86 -36.92 34.41 58.10
C VAL A 86 -35.52 34.81 57.59
N THR A 87 -35.00 35.95 58.04
CA THR A 87 -33.65 36.40 57.68
C THR A 87 -32.55 35.42 58.09
N THR A 88 -32.60 34.89 59.32
CA THR A 88 -31.60 33.95 59.85
C THR A 88 -31.66 32.61 59.11
N ALA A 89 -32.86 32.09 58.85
CA ALA A 89 -33.06 30.80 58.17
C ALA A 89 -32.48 30.82 56.74
N PHE A 90 -32.78 31.86 55.97
CA PHE A 90 -32.28 31.99 54.59
C PHE A 90 -30.80 32.31 54.51
N ASN A 91 -30.23 33.02 55.50
CA ASN A 91 -28.80 33.32 55.54
C ASN A 91 -27.93 32.05 55.55
N GLN A 92 -28.37 30.99 56.23
CA GLN A 92 -27.65 29.72 56.28
C GLN A 92 -27.58 29.03 54.91
N ALA A 93 -28.71 28.95 54.19
CA ALA A 93 -28.76 28.39 52.84
C ALA A 93 -27.93 29.23 51.84
N ASN A 94 -28.05 30.56 51.90
CA ASN A 94 -27.28 31.47 51.05
C ASN A 94 -25.77 31.39 51.32
N GLN A 95 -25.36 31.22 52.58
CA GLN A 95 -23.95 31.01 52.95
C GLN A 95 -23.42 29.67 52.41
N ALA A 96 -24.22 28.61 52.46
CA ALA A 96 -23.82 27.31 51.91
C ALA A 96 -23.69 27.35 50.37
N ILE A 97 -24.56 28.10 49.68
CA ILE A 97 -24.44 28.35 48.23
C ILE A 97 -23.13 29.07 47.93
N ALA A 98 -22.83 30.15 48.65
CA ALA A 98 -21.61 30.93 48.46
C ALA A 98 -20.34 30.08 48.72
N THR A 99 -20.39 29.20 49.72
CA THR A 99 -19.28 28.29 50.05
C THR A 99 -19.01 27.29 48.93
N LEU A 100 -20.06 26.72 48.32
CA LEU A 100 -19.89 25.79 47.20
C LEU A 100 -19.43 26.50 45.92
N ASP A 101 -19.97 27.69 45.63
CA ASP A 101 -19.50 28.52 44.49
C ASP A 101 -18.02 28.89 44.63
N ALA A 102 -17.57 29.26 45.84
CA ALA A 102 -16.17 29.57 46.11
C ALA A 102 -15.25 28.34 45.91
N LEU A 103 -15.70 27.15 46.33
CA LEU A 103 -14.96 25.90 46.08
C LEU A 103 -14.75 25.70 44.58
N LEU A 104 -15.81 25.82 43.79
CA LEU A 104 -15.82 25.56 42.35
C LEU A 104 -15.03 26.58 41.53
N LYS A 105 -14.92 27.83 42.00
CA LYS A 105 -14.15 28.90 41.33
C LYS A 105 -12.67 28.87 41.65
N VAL A 106 -12.31 28.68 42.92
CA VAL A 106 -10.93 28.87 43.38
C VAL A 106 -10.43 27.77 44.31
N GLY A 107 -11.32 27.12 45.08
CA GLY A 107 -10.94 26.15 46.12
C GLY A 107 -10.39 24.80 45.63
N LEU A 108 -10.42 24.56 44.31
CA LEU A 108 -9.87 23.36 43.64
C LEU A 108 -8.63 23.66 42.78
N SER A 109 -8.10 24.89 42.82
CA SER A 109 -6.96 25.32 42.01
C SER A 109 -5.72 24.43 42.19
N THR A 110 -5.38 24.08 43.43
CA THR A 110 -4.24 23.20 43.73
C THR A 110 -4.33 21.85 43.01
N GLU A 111 -5.49 21.19 43.07
CA GLU A 111 -5.70 19.90 42.39
C GLU A 111 -5.70 20.06 40.87
N LEU A 112 -6.37 21.09 40.35
CA LEU A 112 -6.44 21.34 38.91
C LEU A 112 -5.07 21.70 38.31
N ASP A 113 -4.28 22.54 38.98
CA ASP A 113 -2.94 22.92 38.52
C ASP A 113 -2.00 21.72 38.54
N THR A 114 -2.09 20.88 39.57
CA THR A 114 -1.33 19.63 39.67
C THR A 114 -1.69 18.66 38.54
N LEU A 115 -3.00 18.48 38.25
CA LEU A 115 -3.46 17.65 37.15
C LEU A 115 -3.01 18.20 35.79
N LYS A 116 -3.12 19.52 35.58
CA LYS A 116 -2.70 20.19 34.35
C LYS A 116 -1.20 20.03 34.10
N ALA A 117 -0.38 20.21 35.12
CA ALA A 117 1.07 20.07 35.03
C ALA A 117 1.51 18.63 34.69
N LYS A 118 0.73 17.61 35.06
CA LYS A 118 1.07 16.21 34.85
C LYS A 118 0.41 15.57 33.63
N LEU A 119 -0.78 16.04 33.22
CA LEU A 119 -1.63 15.42 32.20
C LEU A 119 -1.95 16.32 31.00
N GLY A 120 -1.56 17.60 31.05
CA GLY A 120 -2.00 18.61 30.08
C GLY A 120 -3.40 19.14 30.37
N SER A 121 -3.86 20.14 29.59
CA SER A 121 -5.06 20.92 29.94
C SER A 121 -6.39 20.21 29.71
N ARG A 122 -6.44 19.20 28.83
CA ARG A 122 -7.71 18.64 28.35
C ARG A 122 -8.65 18.16 29.46
N ILE A 123 -8.13 17.48 30.48
CA ILE A 123 -8.93 16.96 31.60
C ILE A 123 -9.35 18.11 32.53
N THR A 124 -8.47 19.06 32.77
CA THR A 124 -8.75 20.20 33.65
C THR A 124 -9.74 21.17 33.02
N ASP A 125 -9.68 21.37 31.71
CA ASP A 125 -10.62 22.18 30.96
C ASP A 125 -12.03 21.57 31.03
N GLN A 126 -12.16 20.24 30.89
CA GLN A 126 -13.43 19.52 31.06
C GLN A 126 -14.01 19.64 32.48
N LEU A 127 -13.17 19.61 33.51
CA LEU A 127 -13.60 19.80 34.89
C LEU A 127 -14.08 21.23 35.14
N VAL A 128 -13.32 22.22 34.65
CA VAL A 128 -13.66 23.65 34.76
C VAL A 128 -14.96 23.96 34.03
N ASP A 129 -15.18 23.44 32.83
CA ASP A 129 -16.44 23.59 32.09
C ASP A 129 -17.65 23.02 32.85
N GLY A 130 -17.45 21.86 33.51
CA GLY A 130 -18.41 21.27 34.42
C GLY A 130 -18.73 22.18 35.61
N PHE A 131 -17.70 22.71 36.27
CA PHE A 131 -17.84 23.61 37.42
C PHE A 131 -18.56 24.92 37.05
N GLN A 132 -18.28 25.49 35.87
CA GLN A 132 -18.99 26.67 35.38
C GLN A 132 -20.50 26.41 35.22
N SER A 133 -20.88 25.22 34.79
CA SER A 133 -22.28 24.83 34.65
C SER A 133 -22.98 24.70 36.01
N ILE A 134 -22.29 24.14 37.01
CA ILE A 134 -22.78 24.06 38.39
C ILE A 134 -22.90 25.46 39.01
N ASN A 135 -21.92 26.35 38.79
CA ASN A 135 -21.95 27.74 39.28
C ASN A 135 -23.15 28.52 38.74
N ARG A 136 -23.49 28.38 37.45
CA ARG A 136 -24.69 29.01 36.87
C ARG A 136 -25.97 28.53 37.57
N ALA A 137 -26.05 27.24 37.89
CA ALA A 137 -27.20 26.69 38.60
C ALA A 137 -27.27 27.14 40.07
N LEU A 138 -26.13 27.29 40.75
CA LEU A 138 -26.05 27.87 42.10
C LEU A 138 -26.54 29.32 42.14
N GLN A 139 -26.19 30.10 41.12
CA GLN A 139 -26.69 31.48 40.99
C GLN A 139 -28.20 31.52 40.79
N ALA A 140 -28.75 30.65 39.94
CA ALA A 140 -30.21 30.55 39.75
C ALA A 140 -30.93 30.17 41.06
N LEU A 141 -30.32 29.27 41.85
CA LEU A 141 -30.84 28.88 43.16
C LEU A 141 -30.79 30.02 44.19
N ALA A 142 -29.69 30.76 44.25
CA ALA A 142 -29.55 31.93 45.11
C ALA A 142 -30.59 33.01 44.77
N ILE A 143 -30.83 33.27 43.48
CA ILE A 143 -31.84 34.23 43.02
C ILE A 143 -33.25 33.77 43.44
N ALA A 144 -33.57 32.49 43.24
CA ALA A 144 -34.87 31.94 43.60
C ALA A 144 -35.13 32.01 45.12
N LEU A 145 -34.12 31.67 45.93
CA LEU A 145 -34.21 31.76 47.40
C LEU A 145 -34.33 33.21 47.88
N SER A 146 -33.60 34.15 47.27
CA SER A 146 -33.69 35.58 47.62
C SER A 146 -35.09 36.14 47.34
N ALA A 147 -35.67 35.82 46.18
CA ALA A 147 -37.03 36.24 45.84
C ALA A 147 -38.09 35.67 46.80
N LEU A 148 -37.91 34.42 47.26
CA LEU A 148 -38.77 33.80 48.26
C LEU A 148 -38.59 34.45 49.64
N GLN A 149 -37.36 34.74 50.05
CA GLN A 149 -37.04 35.43 51.30
C GLN A 149 -37.71 36.80 51.38
N GLU A 150 -37.60 37.62 50.32
CA GLU A 150 -38.23 38.93 50.27
C GLU A 150 -39.76 38.86 50.37
N ALA A 151 -40.37 37.85 49.74
CA ALA A 151 -41.81 37.64 49.80
C ALA A 151 -42.27 37.30 51.23
N LEU A 152 -41.50 36.47 51.94
CA LEU A 152 -41.75 36.13 53.34
C LEU A 152 -41.53 37.33 54.28
N ILE A 153 -40.51 38.16 54.04
CA ILE A 153 -40.29 39.41 54.79
C ILE A 153 -41.48 40.37 54.59
N ARG A 154 -41.99 40.51 53.36
CA ARG A 154 -43.20 41.32 53.10
C ARG A 154 -44.43 40.77 53.84
N ALA A 155 -44.58 39.45 53.90
CA ALA A 155 -45.66 38.81 54.66
C ALA A 155 -45.53 39.09 56.17
N GLN A 156 -44.31 39.07 56.72
CA GLN A 156 -44.03 39.45 58.11
C GLN A 156 -44.31 40.93 58.39
N GLN A 157 -43.84 41.83 57.52
CA GLN A 157 -44.10 43.26 57.64
C GLN A 157 -45.60 43.58 57.61
N ALA A 158 -46.37 42.88 56.75
CA ALA A 158 -47.82 43.02 56.68
C ALA A 158 -48.55 42.48 57.92
N ALA A 159 -47.93 41.58 58.69
CA ALA A 159 -48.46 41.07 59.96
C ALA A 159 -48.19 42.01 61.16
N GLY A 160 -47.23 42.94 61.03
CA GLY A 160 -46.85 43.86 62.10
C GLY A 160 -46.31 43.12 63.33
N ALA A 161 -46.87 43.39 64.51
CA ALA A 161 -46.54 42.67 65.75
C ALA A 161 -47.33 41.36 65.93
N GLY A 162 -48.26 41.04 65.01
CA GLY A 162 -49.07 39.81 65.05
C GLY A 162 -48.42 38.65 64.28
N PRO A 163 -48.93 37.41 64.47
CA PRO A 163 -48.47 36.26 63.69
C PRO A 163 -48.84 36.40 62.22
N VAL A 164 -47.97 35.91 61.33
CA VAL A 164 -48.29 35.79 59.90
C VAL A 164 -49.51 34.87 59.75
N THR A 165 -50.53 35.26 58.99
CA THR A 165 -51.72 34.41 58.78
C THR A 165 -51.65 33.72 57.42
N GLU A 166 -52.40 32.63 57.24
CA GLU A 166 -52.48 31.94 55.93
C GLU A 166 -52.94 32.88 54.80
N ALA A 167 -53.81 33.84 55.10
CA ALA A 167 -54.23 34.87 54.14
C ALA A 167 -53.07 35.79 53.72
N LEU A 168 -52.17 36.14 54.65
CA LEU A 168 -50.97 36.92 54.35
C LEU A 168 -49.95 36.11 53.55
N VAL A 169 -49.76 34.82 53.87
CA VAL A 169 -48.91 33.91 53.06
C VAL A 169 -49.45 33.81 51.63
N ARG A 170 -50.75 33.55 51.45
CA ARG A 170 -51.38 33.45 50.12
C ARG A 170 -51.28 34.75 49.31
N LYS A 171 -51.34 35.91 49.98
CA LYS A 171 -51.27 37.23 49.33
C LYS A 171 -49.86 37.61 48.92
N HIS A 172 -48.85 37.29 49.74
CA HIS A 172 -47.49 37.79 49.55
C HIS A 172 -46.49 36.75 49.04
N VAL A 173 -46.79 35.45 49.19
CA VAL A 173 -45.94 34.31 48.76
C VAL A 173 -46.68 33.50 47.69
N PRO A 174 -46.67 33.93 46.42
CA PRO A 174 -47.29 33.16 45.35
C PRO A 174 -46.55 31.82 45.14
N SER A 175 -47.31 30.77 44.81
CA SER A 175 -46.77 29.41 44.57
C SER A 175 -45.68 29.34 43.49
N SER A 176 -45.63 30.33 42.59
CA SER A 176 -44.58 30.46 41.58
C SER A 176 -43.19 30.66 42.19
N LEU A 177 -43.05 31.31 43.35
CA LEU A 177 -41.75 31.51 43.99
C LEU A 177 -41.18 30.20 44.55
N VAL A 178 -42.02 29.39 45.20
CA VAL A 178 -41.63 28.05 45.68
C VAL A 178 -41.34 27.12 44.50
N TYR A 179 -42.12 27.23 43.43
CA TYR A 179 -41.87 26.48 42.20
C TYR A 179 -40.55 26.89 41.52
N ASN A 180 -40.18 28.17 41.54
CA ASN A 180 -38.89 28.63 41.02
C ASN A 180 -37.71 28.05 41.80
N VAL A 181 -37.83 27.90 43.13
CA VAL A 181 -36.83 27.19 43.95
C VAL A 181 -36.73 25.71 43.52
N LEU A 182 -37.86 25.05 43.26
CA LEU A 182 -37.87 23.68 42.73
C LEU A 182 -37.23 23.57 41.34
N ILE A 183 -37.52 24.50 40.42
CA ILE A 183 -36.88 24.56 39.11
C ILE A 183 -35.38 24.73 39.27
N ALA A 184 -34.94 25.64 40.13
CA ALA A 184 -33.53 25.89 40.36
C ALA A 184 -32.82 24.66 40.94
N LEU A 185 -33.43 23.96 41.90
CA LEU A 185 -32.92 22.68 42.40
C LEU A 185 -32.89 21.58 41.33
N ASN A 186 -33.89 21.54 40.44
CA ASN A 186 -33.93 20.60 39.33
C ASN A 186 -32.85 20.88 38.29
N GLY A 187 -32.66 22.15 37.93
CA GLY A 187 -31.58 22.60 37.07
C GLY A 187 -30.20 22.35 37.69
N PHE A 188 -30.05 22.56 38.99
CA PHE A 188 -28.82 22.21 39.70
C PHE A 188 -28.53 20.71 39.66
N GLY A 189 -29.55 19.88 39.86
CA GLY A 189 -29.42 18.42 39.77
C GLY A 189 -29.16 17.86 38.37
N SER A 190 -29.38 18.62 37.30
CA SER A 190 -29.10 18.16 35.92
C SER A 190 -27.62 18.22 35.55
N TYR A 191 -26.83 19.02 36.29
CA TYR A 191 -25.38 19.13 36.16
C TYR A 191 -24.62 18.16 37.06
N LEU A 192 -25.34 17.43 37.92
CA LEU A 192 -24.84 16.26 38.64
C LEU A 192 -25.16 14.99 37.82
N PRO A 193 -24.42 13.88 38.01
CA PRO A 193 -24.76 12.60 37.38
C PRO A 193 -26.24 12.28 37.64
N SER A 194 -27.06 12.32 36.59
CA SER A 194 -28.51 12.40 36.76
C SER A 194 -29.14 11.09 37.22
N SER A 195 -29.98 11.19 38.26
CA SER A 195 -31.13 10.29 38.43
C SER A 195 -32.14 10.62 37.32
N VAL A 196 -32.27 9.72 36.34
CA VAL A 196 -33.16 9.85 35.18
C VAL A 196 -34.62 9.97 35.62
N GLY A 197 -35.35 10.95 35.07
CA GLY A 197 -36.80 11.10 35.25
C GLY A 197 -37.60 9.98 34.56
N ALA A 198 -38.82 9.75 35.06
CA ALA A 198 -39.86 8.83 34.57
C ALA A 198 -39.39 7.78 33.54
N ILE A 199 -39.02 6.61 34.07
CA ILE A 199 -38.67 5.44 33.29
C ILE A 199 -39.95 4.92 32.60
N PRO A 200 -39.98 4.75 31.27
CA PRO A 200 -41.12 4.16 30.59
C PRO A 200 -41.33 2.72 31.08
N ASP A 201 -42.58 2.29 31.17
CA ASP A 201 -43.05 0.98 31.64
C ASP A 201 -42.71 -0.17 30.64
N LYS A 202 -41.45 -0.23 30.17
CA LYS A 202 -40.90 -1.19 29.19
C LYS A 202 -39.85 -2.14 29.80
N GLY A 203 -39.83 -2.26 31.13
CA GLY A 203 -39.05 -3.26 31.86
C GLY A 203 -37.69 -2.82 32.41
N VAL A 204 -37.21 -3.55 33.42
CA VAL A 204 -36.05 -3.21 34.28
C VAL A 204 -34.73 -3.16 33.50
N PHE A 205 -34.53 -4.04 32.51
CA PHE A 205 -33.32 -4.04 31.69
C PHE A 205 -33.29 -2.86 30.69
N SER A 206 -34.41 -2.54 30.05
CA SER A 206 -34.55 -1.36 29.18
C SER A 206 -34.26 -0.07 29.96
N ALA A 207 -34.79 0.02 31.19
CA ALA A 207 -34.53 1.11 32.11
C ALA A 207 -33.04 1.24 32.48
N PHE A 208 -32.36 0.11 32.69
CA PHE A 208 -30.91 0.08 32.92
C PHE A 208 -30.13 0.63 31.71
N LEU A 209 -30.46 0.22 30.49
CA LEU A 209 -29.77 0.70 29.27
C LEU A 209 -30.01 2.19 29.01
N VAL A 210 -31.24 2.68 29.26
CA VAL A 210 -31.58 4.10 29.18
C VAL A 210 -30.82 4.89 30.25
N LYS A 211 -30.77 4.39 31.48
CA LYS A 211 -29.98 4.99 32.58
C LYS A 211 -28.48 5.02 32.26
N ALA A 212 -27.97 3.99 31.59
CA ALA A 212 -26.59 3.94 31.14
C ALA A 212 -26.32 4.77 29.87
N GLN A 213 -27.36 5.21 29.16
CA GLN A 213 -27.29 5.96 27.91
C GLN A 213 -26.41 5.23 26.86
N VAL A 214 -26.63 3.91 26.71
CA VAL A 214 -25.80 3.02 25.88
C VAL A 214 -26.47 2.50 24.62
N THR A 215 -27.80 2.66 24.45
CA THR A 215 -28.54 2.16 23.29
C THR A 215 -27.96 2.66 21.98
N ASP A 216 -27.80 3.98 21.82
CA ASP A 216 -27.24 4.58 20.61
C ASP A 216 -25.80 4.13 20.34
N ARG A 217 -25.04 3.83 21.40
CA ARG A 217 -23.65 3.38 21.29
C ARG A 217 -23.56 1.95 20.79
N PHE A 218 -24.45 1.06 21.25
CA PHE A 218 -24.54 -0.30 20.72
C PHE A 218 -25.06 -0.32 19.30
N THR A 219 -26.05 0.52 18.96
CA THR A 219 -26.51 0.69 17.58
C THR A 219 -25.36 1.17 16.67
N ALA A 220 -24.63 2.21 17.10
CA ALA A 220 -23.48 2.73 16.36
C ALA A 220 -22.35 1.70 16.22
N ALA A 221 -22.14 0.83 17.22
CA ALA A 221 -21.19 -0.27 17.15
C ALA A 221 -21.65 -1.35 16.18
N ALA A 222 -22.92 -1.76 16.22
CA ALA A 222 -23.49 -2.74 15.29
C ALA A 222 -23.35 -2.30 13.83
N SER A 223 -23.62 -1.02 13.52
CA SER A 223 -23.38 -0.48 12.18
C SER A 223 -21.91 -0.57 11.76
N ALA A 224 -20.97 -0.29 12.66
CA ALA A 224 -19.54 -0.40 12.37
C ALA A 224 -19.09 -1.86 12.20
N ILE A 225 -19.71 -2.81 12.92
CA ILE A 225 -19.44 -4.24 12.77
C ILE A 225 -19.96 -4.76 11.44
N ASN A 226 -21.13 -4.31 10.97
CA ASN A 226 -21.65 -4.72 9.65
C ASN A 226 -20.68 -4.38 8.50
N VAL A 227 -19.91 -3.30 8.62
CA VAL A 227 -18.88 -2.94 7.63
C VAL A 227 -17.75 -3.98 7.57
N LEU A 228 -17.44 -4.68 8.68
CA LEU A 228 -16.45 -5.76 8.69
C LEU A 228 -16.89 -6.96 7.83
N GLY A 229 -18.19 -7.24 7.77
CA GLY A 229 -18.73 -8.38 7.02
C GLY A 229 -18.84 -8.13 5.51
N ASN A 230 -18.86 -6.87 5.07
CA ASN A 230 -19.11 -6.50 3.67
C ASN A 230 -17.80 -6.31 2.87
N ASN A 231 -16.95 -7.34 2.85
CA ASN A 231 -15.60 -7.29 2.28
C ASN A 231 -15.36 -8.38 1.23
N THR A 232 -16.32 -8.63 0.35
CA THR A 232 -16.18 -9.61 -0.74
C THR A 232 -15.46 -9.02 -1.94
N PHE A 233 -14.34 -9.63 -2.34
CA PHE A 233 -13.58 -9.27 -3.54
C PHE A 233 -13.16 -10.55 -4.28
N THR A 234 -13.18 -10.49 -5.61
CA THR A 234 -12.70 -11.59 -6.47
C THR A 234 -11.23 -11.37 -6.79
N ILE A 235 -10.40 -12.39 -6.57
CA ILE A 235 -8.99 -12.41 -6.98
C ILE A 235 -8.96 -12.98 -8.40
N THR A 236 -8.43 -12.21 -9.34
CA THR A 236 -8.37 -12.58 -10.77
C THR A 236 -7.07 -13.28 -11.13
N SER A 237 -5.97 -12.96 -10.48
CA SER A 237 -4.68 -13.63 -10.72
C SER A 237 -4.70 -15.09 -10.25
N ASN A 238 -3.84 -15.90 -10.88
CA ASN A 238 -3.57 -17.28 -10.44
C ASN A 238 -2.61 -17.35 -9.24
N TYR A 239 -2.23 -16.20 -8.65
CA TYR A 239 -1.24 -16.17 -7.59
C TYR A 239 -1.84 -16.64 -6.26
N THR A 240 -1.63 -17.92 -5.96
CA THR A 240 -2.22 -18.62 -4.79
C THR A 240 -1.99 -17.92 -3.44
N LEU A 241 -0.94 -17.12 -3.29
CA LEU A 241 -0.72 -16.32 -2.08
C LEU A 241 -1.88 -15.33 -1.85
N LEU A 242 -2.30 -14.61 -2.89
CA LEU A 242 -3.34 -13.57 -2.81
C LEU A 242 -4.70 -14.17 -2.50
N SER A 243 -5.06 -15.27 -3.16
CA SER A 243 -6.34 -15.96 -2.92
C SER A 243 -6.41 -16.58 -1.52
N ASN A 244 -5.33 -17.20 -1.05
CA ASN A 244 -5.24 -17.73 0.31
C ASN A 244 -5.36 -16.61 1.35
N MET A 245 -4.60 -15.52 1.20
CA MET A 245 -4.67 -14.38 2.12
C MET A 245 -6.06 -13.72 2.13
N SER A 246 -6.66 -13.49 0.97
CA SER A 246 -8.01 -12.92 0.86
C SER A 246 -9.04 -13.77 1.60
N THR A 247 -9.01 -15.08 1.37
CA THR A 247 -9.90 -16.06 2.02
C THR A 247 -9.70 -16.05 3.55
N THR A 248 -8.46 -16.02 4.01
CA THR A 248 -8.14 -16.00 5.44
C THR A 248 -8.58 -14.70 6.13
N VAL A 249 -8.32 -13.54 5.52
CA VAL A 249 -8.78 -12.25 6.05
C VAL A 249 -10.31 -12.18 6.07
N GLY A 250 -10.98 -12.68 5.02
CA GLY A 250 -12.43 -12.80 4.96
C GLY A 250 -13.00 -13.72 6.06
N SER A 251 -12.35 -14.86 6.32
CA SER A 251 -12.70 -15.77 7.43
C SER A 251 -12.64 -15.07 8.80
N ILE A 252 -11.54 -14.37 9.09
CA ILE A 252 -11.37 -13.62 10.35
C ILE A 252 -12.45 -12.55 10.47
N ALA A 253 -12.69 -11.78 9.41
CA ALA A 253 -13.67 -10.70 9.40
C ALA A 253 -15.09 -11.22 9.62
N ASN A 254 -15.49 -12.29 8.93
CA ASN A 254 -16.83 -12.88 9.05
C ASN A 254 -17.08 -13.45 10.46
N ARG A 255 -16.14 -14.26 10.98
CA ARG A 255 -16.27 -14.85 12.32
C ARG A 255 -16.30 -13.78 13.42
N SER A 256 -15.51 -12.72 13.27
CA SER A 256 -15.53 -11.56 14.18
C SER A 256 -16.86 -10.81 14.10
N THR A 257 -17.39 -10.61 12.89
CA THR A 257 -18.68 -9.96 12.63
C THR A 257 -19.81 -10.71 13.31
N VAL A 258 -19.92 -12.02 13.09
CA VAL A 258 -20.96 -12.86 13.70
C VAL A 258 -20.89 -12.80 15.22
N ALA A 259 -19.68 -12.94 15.79
CA ALA A 259 -19.51 -12.97 17.24
C ALA A 259 -19.86 -11.61 17.89
N LEU A 260 -19.42 -10.50 17.29
CA LEU A 260 -19.67 -9.15 17.79
C LEU A 260 -21.12 -8.69 17.59
N LEU A 261 -21.75 -9.01 16.46
CA LEU A 261 -23.17 -8.72 16.25
C LEU A 261 -24.05 -9.49 17.23
N ASN A 262 -23.72 -10.75 17.53
CA ASN A 262 -24.46 -11.52 18.54
C ASN A 262 -24.45 -10.81 19.90
N PHE A 263 -23.31 -10.23 20.29
CA PHE A 263 -23.20 -9.43 21.50
C PHE A 263 -24.04 -8.14 21.43
N THR A 264 -23.87 -7.30 20.40
CA THR A 264 -24.59 -6.02 20.30
C THR A 264 -26.09 -6.23 20.17
N THR A 265 -26.53 -7.23 19.42
CA THR A 265 -27.95 -7.58 19.27
C THR A 265 -28.53 -8.05 20.58
N THR A 266 -27.84 -8.94 21.32
CA THR A 266 -28.29 -9.36 22.65
C THR A 266 -28.48 -8.16 23.59
N MET A 267 -27.55 -7.19 23.57
CA MET A 267 -27.68 -5.97 24.36
C MET A 267 -28.85 -5.07 23.93
N LEU A 268 -29.22 -5.06 22.64
CA LEU A 268 -30.28 -4.20 22.10
C LEU A 268 -31.67 -4.83 22.17
N THR A 269 -31.78 -6.16 22.09
CA THR A 269 -33.07 -6.86 21.94
C THR A 269 -33.56 -7.51 23.23
N SER A 270 -32.72 -7.64 24.26
CA SER A 270 -33.16 -8.17 25.55
C SER A 270 -34.24 -7.26 26.15
N SER A 271 -35.39 -7.85 26.49
CA SER A 271 -36.54 -7.16 27.07
C SER A 271 -37.11 -7.98 28.22
N GLY A 272 -37.52 -7.34 29.31
CA GLY A 272 -38.16 -8.02 30.43
C GLY A 272 -38.43 -7.11 31.63
N ASN A 273 -39.51 -7.41 32.35
CA ASN A 273 -40.06 -6.56 33.41
C ASN A 273 -39.60 -6.96 34.82
N SER A 274 -38.79 -8.01 34.98
CA SER A 274 -38.33 -8.51 36.28
C SER A 274 -36.80 -8.43 36.44
N TYR A 275 -36.34 -8.48 37.69
CA TYR A 275 -34.91 -8.61 37.99
C TYR A 275 -34.33 -9.92 37.45
N GLU A 276 -35.10 -11.01 37.41
CA GLU A 276 -34.64 -12.27 36.81
C GLU A 276 -34.41 -12.11 35.31
N SER A 277 -35.30 -11.40 34.60
CA SER A 277 -35.12 -11.17 33.17
C SER A 277 -33.87 -10.32 32.86
N MET A 278 -33.56 -9.34 33.72
CA MET A 278 -32.33 -8.55 33.64
C MET A 278 -31.09 -9.40 33.93
N GLN A 279 -31.16 -10.25 34.96
CA GLN A 279 -30.09 -11.18 35.31
C GLN A 279 -29.80 -12.14 34.16
N GLN A 280 -30.82 -12.77 33.60
CA GLN A 280 -30.69 -13.68 32.46
C GLN A 280 -30.04 -13.00 31.24
N ALA A 281 -30.46 -11.76 30.92
CA ALA A 281 -29.88 -10.99 29.82
C ALA A 281 -28.38 -10.71 30.04
N LEU A 282 -28.00 -10.25 31.22
CA LEU A 282 -26.61 -9.95 31.56
C LEU A 282 -25.74 -11.21 31.66
N THR A 283 -26.29 -12.32 32.17
CA THR A 283 -25.63 -13.63 32.20
C THR A 283 -25.37 -14.13 30.78
N LYS A 284 -26.37 -14.06 29.90
CA LYS A 284 -26.22 -14.41 28.47
C LYS A 284 -25.17 -13.53 27.79
N ALA A 285 -25.19 -12.22 28.02
CA ALA A 285 -24.17 -11.31 27.51
C ALA A 285 -22.77 -11.68 28.02
N GLY A 286 -22.62 -12.03 29.30
CA GLY A 286 -21.36 -12.50 29.88
C GLY A 286 -20.82 -13.80 29.25
N GLN A 287 -21.71 -14.74 28.94
CA GLN A 287 -21.37 -15.96 28.20
C GLN A 287 -20.89 -15.64 26.78
N ILE A 288 -21.59 -14.77 26.05
CA ILE A 288 -21.18 -14.33 24.70
C ILE A 288 -19.81 -13.66 24.74
N LEU A 289 -19.55 -12.77 25.71
CA LEU A 289 -18.24 -12.12 25.89
C LEU A 289 -17.13 -13.14 26.12
N THR A 290 -17.41 -14.21 26.87
CA THR A 290 -16.46 -15.31 27.10
C THR A 290 -16.17 -16.07 25.80
N SER A 291 -17.21 -16.38 25.01
CA SER A 291 -17.04 -17.01 23.70
C SER A 291 -16.23 -16.14 22.72
N ILE A 292 -16.46 -14.82 22.70
CA ILE A 292 -15.69 -13.89 21.87
C ILE A 292 -14.21 -13.88 22.29
N LYS A 293 -13.93 -13.86 23.60
CA LYS A 293 -12.55 -13.91 24.10
C LYS A 293 -11.83 -15.19 23.71
N THR A 294 -12.51 -16.34 23.77
CA THR A 294 -11.96 -17.63 23.32
C THR A 294 -11.71 -17.62 21.81
N LEU A 295 -12.64 -17.08 21.01
CA LEU A 295 -12.45 -16.92 19.58
C LEU A 295 -11.20 -16.10 19.26
N ILE A 296 -11.02 -14.98 19.95
CA ILE A 296 -9.87 -14.10 19.79
C ILE A 296 -8.55 -14.77 20.20
N SER A 297 -8.53 -15.51 21.32
CA SER A 297 -7.30 -16.06 21.88
C SER A 297 -6.81 -17.32 21.16
N THR A 298 -7.72 -18.21 20.74
CA THR A 298 -7.34 -19.50 20.15
C THR A 298 -8.01 -19.77 18.81
N GLY A 299 -9.15 -19.14 18.52
CA GLY A 299 -9.97 -19.42 17.34
C GLY A 299 -9.31 -19.04 16.01
N PHE A 300 -8.36 -18.11 15.98
CA PHE A 300 -7.69 -17.65 14.76
C PHE A 300 -6.28 -18.23 14.57
N THR A 301 -5.88 -19.25 15.33
CA THR A 301 -4.50 -19.79 15.29
C THR A 301 -4.12 -20.30 13.90
N ASN A 302 -5.01 -21.00 13.21
CA ASN A 302 -4.75 -21.50 11.86
C ASN A 302 -4.75 -20.36 10.83
N ASP A 303 -5.67 -19.40 10.98
CA ASP A 303 -5.71 -18.21 10.13
C ASP A 303 -4.39 -17.43 10.24
N TYR A 304 -3.85 -17.24 11.44
CA TYR A 304 -2.56 -16.57 11.63
C TYR A 304 -1.39 -17.32 11.00
N LYS A 305 -1.37 -18.66 11.05
CA LYS A 305 -0.33 -19.43 10.35
C LYS A 305 -0.32 -19.16 8.85
N VAL A 306 -1.49 -19.10 8.22
CA VAL A 306 -1.60 -18.78 6.78
C VAL A 306 -1.14 -17.35 6.49
N LEU A 307 -1.44 -16.40 7.37
CA LEU A 307 -1.00 -15.01 7.22
C LEU A 307 0.49 -14.80 7.51
N GLU A 308 1.09 -15.64 8.35
CA GLU A 308 2.51 -15.59 8.70
C GLU A 308 3.36 -16.33 7.66
N ASP A 309 2.85 -17.45 7.14
CA ASP A 309 3.48 -18.21 6.08
C ASP A 309 3.58 -17.34 4.83
N ARG A 310 4.83 -17.13 4.37
CA ARG A 310 5.18 -16.41 3.14
C ARG A 310 4.98 -14.87 3.17
N ASN A 311 4.53 -14.28 4.28
CA ASN A 311 4.20 -12.84 4.31
C ASN A 311 4.67 -12.05 5.55
N LYS A 312 5.60 -12.60 6.35
CA LYS A 312 6.06 -12.02 7.64
C LYS A 312 4.90 -11.89 8.64
N THR A 313 5.17 -11.39 9.85
CA THR A 313 4.17 -11.35 10.93
C THR A 313 3.32 -10.09 10.97
N TYR A 314 3.59 -9.08 10.14
CA TYR A 314 2.97 -7.75 10.26
C TYR A 314 1.44 -7.78 10.22
N VAL A 315 0.84 -8.52 9.29
CA VAL A 315 -0.63 -8.62 9.20
C VAL A 315 -1.20 -9.34 10.42
N SER A 316 -0.60 -10.46 10.85
CA SER A 316 -1.07 -11.18 12.04
C SER A 316 -0.87 -10.36 13.31
N ASP A 317 0.19 -9.56 13.40
CA ASP A 317 0.47 -8.65 14.52
C ASP A 317 -0.52 -7.48 14.56
N MET A 318 -0.92 -6.93 13.41
CA MET A 318 -2.00 -5.94 13.33
C MET A 318 -3.34 -6.52 13.82
N PHE A 319 -3.66 -7.76 13.46
CA PHE A 319 -4.86 -8.43 13.99
C PHE A 319 -4.76 -8.65 15.49
N LYS A 320 -3.63 -9.18 15.98
CA LYS A 320 -3.39 -9.39 17.42
C LYS A 320 -3.52 -8.08 18.20
N ASP A 321 -2.98 -6.95 17.73
CA ASP A 321 -3.15 -5.64 18.39
C ASP A 321 -4.62 -5.20 18.43
N SER A 322 -5.30 -5.23 17.28
CA SER A 322 -6.73 -4.90 17.18
C SER A 322 -7.59 -5.75 18.11
N PHE A 323 -7.30 -7.05 18.19
CA PHE A 323 -8.00 -7.97 19.07
C PHE A 323 -7.63 -7.82 20.54
N ASN A 324 -6.40 -7.44 20.87
CA ASN A 324 -6.01 -7.11 22.25
C ASN A 324 -6.80 -5.88 22.76
N ARG A 325 -6.94 -4.84 21.93
CA ARG A 325 -7.78 -3.67 22.24
C ARG A 325 -9.24 -4.05 22.46
N LEU A 326 -9.77 -4.91 21.59
CA LEU A 326 -11.12 -5.45 21.75
C LEU A 326 -11.27 -6.24 23.05
N SER A 327 -10.34 -7.14 23.35
CA SER A 327 -10.34 -7.95 24.57
C SER A 327 -10.34 -7.10 25.85
N LEU A 328 -9.62 -5.97 25.87
CA LEU A 328 -9.64 -5.02 26.98
C LEU A 328 -11.03 -4.43 27.20
N VAL A 329 -11.69 -3.94 26.15
CA VAL A 329 -13.04 -3.38 26.24
C VAL A 329 -14.07 -4.43 26.65
N LEU A 330 -13.99 -5.64 26.10
CA LEU A 330 -14.88 -6.75 26.47
C LEU A 330 -14.68 -7.18 27.93
N SER A 331 -13.45 -7.08 28.46
CA SER A 331 -13.16 -7.33 29.87
C SER A 331 -13.83 -6.33 30.81
N SER A 332 -13.89 -5.04 30.42
CA SER A 332 -14.61 -4.02 31.18
C SER A 332 -16.12 -4.30 31.26
N PHE A 333 -16.71 -4.76 30.16
CA PHE A 333 -18.11 -5.20 30.16
C PHE A 333 -18.33 -6.41 31.06
N GLN A 334 -17.51 -7.46 30.90
CA GLN A 334 -17.64 -8.70 31.67
C GLN A 334 -17.54 -8.44 33.18
N LEU A 335 -16.57 -7.64 33.61
CA LEU A 335 -16.42 -7.26 35.02
C LEU A 335 -17.63 -6.49 35.55
N SER A 336 -18.15 -5.55 34.76
CA SER A 336 -19.32 -4.76 35.15
C SER A 336 -20.57 -5.62 35.24
N PHE A 337 -20.80 -6.50 34.26
CA PHE A 337 -21.95 -7.39 34.21
C PHE A 337 -21.92 -8.42 35.34
N SER A 338 -20.79 -9.09 35.60
CA SER A 338 -20.70 -10.05 36.70
C SER A 338 -21.04 -9.42 38.06
N ARG A 339 -20.61 -8.18 38.30
CA ARG A 339 -20.94 -7.46 39.54
C ARG A 339 -22.41 -7.08 39.64
N ILE A 340 -23.04 -6.67 38.54
CA ILE A 340 -24.47 -6.36 38.50
C ILE A 340 -25.29 -7.66 38.68
N VAL A 341 -24.88 -8.76 38.04
CA VAL A 341 -25.51 -10.08 38.22
C VAL A 341 -25.47 -10.53 39.67
N ASN A 342 -24.32 -10.41 40.35
CA ASN A 342 -24.23 -10.77 41.78
C ASN A 342 -25.20 -9.96 42.66
N ASN A 343 -25.39 -8.66 42.37
CA ASN A 343 -26.36 -7.84 43.09
C ASN A 343 -27.80 -8.26 42.77
N LEU A 344 -28.11 -8.59 41.51
CA LEU A 344 -29.41 -9.13 41.12
C LEU A 344 -29.70 -10.45 41.83
N ASP A 345 -28.72 -11.34 41.92
CA ASP A 345 -28.81 -12.59 42.69
C ASP A 345 -29.13 -12.33 44.16
N ALA A 346 -28.46 -11.36 44.79
CA ALA A 346 -28.72 -10.99 46.18
C ALA A 346 -30.16 -10.46 46.38
N VAL A 347 -30.71 -9.71 45.42
CA VAL A 347 -32.10 -9.27 45.43
C VAL A 347 -33.05 -10.46 45.28
N ILE A 348 -32.81 -11.35 44.32
CA ILE A 348 -33.63 -12.53 44.05
C ILE A 348 -33.65 -13.47 45.27
N GLN A 349 -32.52 -13.63 45.94
CA GLN A 349 -32.37 -14.46 47.15
C GLN A 349 -32.84 -13.75 48.43
N GLY A 350 -33.28 -12.49 48.35
CA GLY A 350 -33.77 -11.72 49.50
C GLY A 350 -32.69 -11.25 50.49
N THR A 351 -31.41 -11.40 50.15
CA THR A 351 -30.28 -10.97 50.98
C THR A 351 -29.96 -9.49 50.80
N LEU A 352 -30.33 -8.89 49.66
CA LEU A 352 -30.34 -7.45 49.43
C LEU A 352 -31.78 -6.94 49.38
N GLN A 353 -32.17 -6.16 50.39
CA GLN A 353 -33.53 -5.60 50.49
C GLN A 353 -33.66 -4.36 49.59
N VAL A 354 -34.64 -4.40 48.67
CA VAL A 354 -34.99 -3.29 47.77
C VAL A 354 -36.40 -2.86 48.13
N ASP A 355 -36.60 -1.58 48.44
CA ASP A 355 -37.92 -1.05 48.79
C ASP A 355 -38.89 -1.20 47.59
N PRO A 356 -39.95 -2.02 47.71
CA PRO A 356 -40.89 -2.23 46.62
C PRO A 356 -41.77 -0.99 46.34
N ALA A 357 -41.87 -0.05 47.29
CA ALA A 357 -42.61 1.20 47.13
C ALA A 357 -41.75 2.34 46.52
N ALA A 358 -40.44 2.16 46.42
CA ALA A 358 -39.54 3.15 45.82
C ALA A 358 -39.66 3.21 44.29
N ASP A 359 -39.40 4.39 43.71
CA ASP A 359 -39.37 4.57 42.26
C ASP A 359 -38.35 3.64 41.60
N LEU A 360 -38.64 3.19 40.37
CA LEU A 360 -37.80 2.25 39.62
C LEU A 360 -36.36 2.77 39.47
N SER A 361 -36.17 4.09 39.36
CA SER A 361 -34.84 4.72 39.28
C SER A 361 -33.99 4.52 40.54
N VAL A 362 -34.62 4.56 41.71
CA VAL A 362 -34.05 4.35 43.06
C VAL A 362 -33.75 2.87 43.25
N ARG A 363 -34.70 2.00 42.90
CA ARG A 363 -34.54 0.54 42.96
C ARG A 363 -33.39 0.06 42.06
N LEU A 364 -33.26 0.62 40.84
CA LEU A 364 -32.13 0.36 39.95
C LEU A 364 -30.79 0.89 40.47
N ALA A 365 -30.78 1.96 41.28
CA ALA A 365 -29.53 2.49 41.86
C ALA A 365 -28.95 1.55 42.93
N GLN A 366 -29.81 0.82 43.64
CA GLN A 366 -29.41 -0.18 44.64
C GLN A 366 -28.81 -1.44 43.98
N VAL A 367 -29.32 -1.83 42.82
CA VAL A 367 -28.83 -2.99 42.04
C VAL A 367 -27.59 -2.65 41.22
N ALA A 368 -27.62 -1.51 40.51
CA ALA A 368 -26.53 -1.03 39.67
C ALA A 368 -26.15 0.40 40.09
N SER A 369 -25.14 0.50 40.97
CA SER A 369 -24.61 1.79 41.41
C SER A 369 -24.21 2.69 40.22
N LEU A 370 -24.27 4.01 40.41
CA LEU A 370 -23.86 4.98 39.39
C LEU A 370 -22.47 4.69 38.80
N ARG A 371 -21.54 4.22 39.64
CA ARG A 371 -20.21 3.76 39.19
C ARG A 371 -20.30 2.64 38.15
N ARG A 372 -21.13 1.62 38.38
CA ARG A 372 -21.29 0.48 37.45
C ARG A 372 -21.98 0.91 36.16
N VAL A 373 -22.98 1.77 36.26
CA VAL A 373 -23.65 2.39 35.11
C VAL A 373 -22.64 3.19 34.26
N TYR A 374 -21.78 3.97 34.91
CA TYR A 374 -20.71 4.72 34.26
C TYR A 374 -19.66 3.81 33.60
N GLU A 375 -19.25 2.72 34.25
CA GLU A 375 -18.29 1.75 33.68
C GLU A 375 -18.83 1.09 32.40
N VAL A 376 -20.11 0.67 32.39
CA VAL A 376 -20.79 0.12 31.19
C VAL A 376 -20.92 1.18 30.10
N ARG A 377 -21.24 2.41 30.49
CA ARG A 377 -21.28 3.55 29.58
C ARG A 377 -19.92 3.82 28.95
N GLN A 378 -18.84 3.85 29.74
CA GLN A 378 -17.49 4.08 29.25
C GLN A 378 -17.04 2.94 28.30
N ALA A 379 -17.26 1.69 28.68
CA ALA A 379 -16.94 0.53 27.85
C ALA A 379 -17.65 0.58 26.49
N SER A 380 -18.94 0.97 26.46
CA SER A 380 -19.68 1.13 25.20
C SER A 380 -19.19 2.29 24.32
N ALA A 381 -18.64 3.37 24.91
CA ALA A 381 -17.99 4.41 24.12
C ALA A 381 -16.73 3.90 23.41
N TYR A 382 -15.93 3.08 24.11
CA TYR A 382 -14.70 2.52 23.56
C TYR A 382 -14.95 1.39 22.55
N LEU A 383 -16.09 0.70 22.63
CA LEU A 383 -16.41 -0.43 21.74
C LEU A 383 -16.30 -0.06 20.26
N ARG A 384 -16.95 1.02 19.82
CA ARG A 384 -16.88 1.46 18.42
C ARG A 384 -15.49 2.02 18.07
N GLY A 385 -15.04 3.04 18.81
CA GLY A 385 -13.88 3.83 18.42
C GLY A 385 -12.53 3.17 18.71
N ALA A 386 -12.38 2.54 19.87
CA ALA A 386 -11.09 2.01 20.33
C ALA A 386 -10.91 0.51 20.07
N ALA A 387 -11.98 -0.23 19.80
CA ALA A 387 -11.94 -1.67 19.54
C ALA A 387 -12.33 -2.06 18.11
N ILE A 388 -13.52 -1.66 17.63
CA ILE A 388 -13.99 -2.05 16.29
C ILE A 388 -13.24 -1.29 15.18
N SER A 389 -12.96 0.01 15.36
CA SER A 389 -12.31 0.82 14.32
C SER A 389 -10.92 0.32 13.91
N PRO A 390 -10.00 -0.05 14.85
CA PRO A 390 -8.72 -0.65 14.48
C PRO A 390 -8.88 -1.96 13.71
N LEU A 391 -9.80 -2.84 14.13
CA LEU A 391 -10.06 -4.11 13.44
C LEU A 391 -10.55 -3.87 12.00
N ASN A 392 -11.45 -2.90 11.81
CA ASN A 392 -11.94 -2.54 10.48
C ASN A 392 -10.83 -1.98 9.58
N TYR A 393 -9.95 -1.15 10.15
CA TYR A 393 -8.78 -0.66 9.45
C TYR A 393 -7.84 -1.79 9.05
N THR A 394 -7.55 -2.74 9.95
CA THR A 394 -6.70 -3.91 9.63
C THR A 394 -7.29 -4.70 8.47
N VAL A 395 -8.56 -5.12 8.55
CA VAL A 395 -9.22 -5.88 7.47
C VAL A 395 -9.18 -5.13 6.15
N LYS A 396 -9.62 -3.87 6.14
CA LYS A 396 -9.72 -3.07 4.92
C LYS A 396 -8.35 -2.80 4.29
N SER A 397 -7.38 -2.35 5.08
CA SER A 397 -6.04 -2.02 4.56
C SER A 397 -5.30 -3.24 4.01
N THR A 398 -5.46 -4.41 4.64
CA THR A 398 -4.91 -5.67 4.12
C THR A 398 -5.58 -6.06 2.81
N LEU A 399 -6.91 -6.02 2.72
CA LEU A 399 -7.63 -6.36 1.49
C LEU A 399 -7.32 -5.38 0.35
N GLU A 400 -7.20 -4.07 0.62
CA GLU A 400 -6.77 -3.09 -0.37
C GLU A 400 -5.38 -3.40 -0.95
N ASN A 401 -4.44 -3.85 -0.12
CA ASN A 401 -3.11 -4.24 -0.57
C ASN A 401 -3.16 -5.52 -1.43
N ILE A 402 -4.01 -6.48 -1.07
CA ILE A 402 -4.22 -7.72 -1.83
C ILE A 402 -4.81 -7.39 -3.21
N VAL A 403 -5.88 -6.60 -3.28
CA VAL A 403 -6.53 -6.21 -4.55
C VAL A 403 -5.55 -5.45 -5.46
N ARG A 404 -4.75 -4.54 -4.89
CA ARG A 404 -3.71 -3.84 -5.67
C ARG A 404 -2.60 -4.79 -6.17
N GLY A 405 -2.22 -5.78 -5.36
CA GLY A 405 -1.28 -6.82 -5.79
C GLY A 405 -1.83 -7.70 -6.91
N ASP A 406 -3.13 -7.99 -6.86
CA ASP A 406 -3.84 -8.78 -7.86
C ASP A 406 -3.89 -8.09 -9.21
N ASP A 407 -4.37 -6.84 -9.25
CA ASP A 407 -4.43 -5.99 -10.45
C ASP A 407 -3.05 -5.83 -11.12
N PHE A 408 -2.01 -5.61 -10.30
CA PHE A 408 -0.64 -5.56 -10.78
C PHE A 408 -0.16 -6.88 -11.40
N THR A 409 -0.47 -8.02 -10.77
CA THR A 409 -0.06 -9.35 -11.27
C THR A 409 -0.68 -9.60 -12.65
N VAL A 410 -1.99 -9.35 -12.80
CA VAL A 410 -2.71 -9.49 -14.07
C VAL A 410 -2.14 -8.55 -15.14
N THR A 411 -1.87 -7.30 -14.78
CA THR A 411 -1.30 -6.31 -15.70
C THR A 411 0.10 -6.71 -16.17
N ALA A 412 0.95 -7.19 -15.25
CA ALA A 412 2.31 -7.61 -15.57
C ALA A 412 2.34 -8.86 -16.46
N GLU A 413 1.44 -9.82 -16.21
CA GLU A 413 1.26 -11.00 -17.07
C GLU A 413 0.82 -10.59 -18.48
N SER A 414 -0.18 -9.72 -18.60
CA SER A 414 -0.65 -9.20 -19.88
C SER A 414 0.46 -8.51 -20.69
N LYS A 415 1.30 -7.71 -20.03
CA LYS A 415 2.46 -7.08 -20.68
C LYS A 415 3.53 -8.08 -21.12
N SER A 416 3.72 -9.15 -20.34
CA SER A 416 4.66 -10.21 -20.69
C SER A 416 4.17 -10.98 -21.93
N GLN A 417 2.86 -11.26 -22.02
CA GLN A 417 2.24 -11.86 -23.20
C GLN A 417 2.31 -10.94 -24.42
N ALA A 418 2.07 -9.63 -24.25
CA ALA A 418 2.20 -8.66 -25.33
C ALA A 418 3.63 -8.59 -25.88
N ALA A 419 4.65 -8.60 -25.01
CA ALA A 419 6.05 -8.61 -25.43
C ALA A 419 6.43 -9.87 -26.23
N ILE A 420 5.92 -11.05 -25.84
CA ILE A 420 6.13 -12.29 -26.59
C ILE A 420 5.53 -12.17 -27.99
N LEU A 421 4.27 -11.73 -28.10
CA LEU A 421 3.60 -11.57 -29.39
C LEU A 421 4.31 -10.56 -30.29
N LEU A 422 4.75 -9.43 -29.74
CA LEU A 422 5.48 -8.42 -30.50
C LEU A 422 6.86 -8.91 -30.95
N THR A 423 7.53 -9.75 -30.14
CA THR A 423 8.80 -10.38 -30.54
C THR A 423 8.57 -11.33 -31.72
N GLN A 424 7.55 -12.19 -31.63
CA GLN A 424 7.19 -13.10 -32.73
C GLN A 424 6.91 -12.34 -34.03
N GLN A 425 6.14 -11.24 -33.96
CA GLN A 425 5.88 -10.39 -35.13
C GLN A 425 7.15 -9.77 -35.71
N ALA A 426 8.10 -9.36 -34.86
CA ALA A 426 9.37 -8.80 -35.32
C ALA A 426 10.24 -9.85 -36.03
N VAL A 427 10.24 -11.10 -35.54
CA VAL A 427 10.95 -12.23 -36.16
C VAL A 427 10.29 -12.63 -37.47
N GLU A 428 8.96 -12.75 -37.50
CA GLU A 428 8.20 -13.03 -38.73
C GLU A 428 8.46 -11.98 -39.83
N GLN A 429 8.54 -10.70 -39.44
CA GLN A 429 8.89 -9.62 -40.36
C GLN A 429 10.33 -9.76 -40.88
N PHE A 430 11.29 -10.05 -39.98
CA PHE A 430 12.67 -10.31 -40.37
C PHE A 430 12.78 -11.48 -41.37
N ASP A 431 12.07 -12.58 -41.14
CA ASP A 431 12.09 -13.74 -42.04
C ASP A 431 11.47 -13.43 -43.40
N SER A 432 10.40 -12.65 -43.42
CA SER A 432 9.79 -12.16 -44.65
C SER A 432 10.78 -11.34 -45.46
N ASP A 433 11.41 -10.36 -44.83
CA ASP A 433 12.36 -9.47 -45.49
C ASP A 433 13.62 -10.24 -45.94
N LEU A 434 14.07 -11.23 -45.16
CA LEU A 434 15.22 -12.07 -45.49
C LEU A 434 14.94 -12.98 -46.69
N ASN A 435 13.71 -13.50 -46.79
CA ASN A 435 13.29 -14.28 -47.95
C ASN A 435 13.14 -13.42 -49.22
N GLN A 436 12.70 -12.17 -49.08
CA GLN A 436 12.65 -11.22 -50.20
C GLN A 436 14.06 -10.91 -50.71
N MET A 437 14.98 -10.54 -49.80
CA MET A 437 16.40 -10.30 -50.11
C MET A 437 17.05 -11.52 -50.79
N LYS A 438 16.74 -12.74 -50.32
CA LYS A 438 17.19 -13.98 -50.96
C LYS A 438 16.69 -14.09 -52.40
N SER A 439 15.41 -13.81 -52.65
CA SER A 439 14.82 -13.86 -53.99
C SER A 439 15.50 -12.86 -54.92
N ASP A 440 15.67 -11.62 -54.48
CA ASP A 440 16.28 -10.54 -55.27
C ASP A 440 17.75 -10.85 -55.62
N ALA A 441 18.51 -11.40 -54.65
CA ALA A 441 19.86 -11.89 -54.88
C ALA A 441 19.92 -13.09 -55.85
N MET A 442 18.97 -14.02 -55.78
CA MET A 442 18.87 -15.14 -56.72
C MET A 442 18.60 -14.65 -58.15
N ASP A 443 17.65 -13.73 -58.33
CA ASP A 443 17.33 -13.13 -59.62
C ASP A 443 18.54 -12.41 -60.22
N THR A 444 19.31 -11.71 -59.38
CA THR A 444 20.56 -11.05 -59.80
C THR A 444 21.59 -12.06 -60.29
N ILE A 445 21.76 -13.20 -59.59
CA ILE A 445 22.67 -14.27 -60.00
C ILE A 445 22.17 -14.93 -61.31
N GLU A 446 20.88 -15.20 -61.44
CA GLU A 446 20.30 -15.81 -62.64
C GLU A 446 20.50 -14.93 -63.88
N TYR A 447 20.32 -13.61 -63.73
CA TYR A 447 20.50 -12.63 -64.80
C TYR A 447 21.89 -12.68 -65.45
N THR A 448 22.91 -13.18 -64.73
CA THR A 448 24.26 -13.36 -65.31
C THR A 448 24.29 -14.29 -66.51
N GLY A 449 23.48 -15.35 -66.51
CA GLY A 449 23.37 -16.27 -67.64
C GLY A 449 22.74 -15.60 -68.85
N THR A 450 21.64 -14.87 -68.64
CA THR A 450 20.95 -14.13 -69.70
C THR A 450 21.86 -13.10 -70.36
N MET A 451 22.65 -12.38 -69.57
CA MET A 451 23.62 -11.41 -70.09
C MET A 451 24.72 -12.08 -70.91
N TYR A 452 25.26 -13.21 -70.44
CA TYR A 452 26.27 -13.96 -71.19
C TYR A 452 25.72 -14.55 -72.50
N GLU A 453 24.49 -15.06 -72.49
CA GLU A 453 23.80 -15.53 -73.69
C GLU A 453 23.60 -14.41 -74.73
N GLY A 454 23.38 -13.17 -74.28
CA GLY A 454 23.32 -11.99 -75.13
C GLY A 454 24.61 -11.69 -75.90
N GLU A 455 25.77 -12.07 -75.34
CA GLU A 455 27.10 -11.94 -75.95
C GLU A 455 27.52 -13.19 -76.76
N SER A 456 26.56 -14.00 -77.21
CA SER A 456 26.81 -15.26 -77.90
C SER A 456 27.65 -15.09 -79.17
N TYR A 457 28.83 -15.73 -79.18
CA TYR A 457 29.75 -15.83 -80.31
C TYR A 457 29.64 -17.17 -81.04
N THR A 458 28.61 -17.97 -80.75
CA THR A 458 28.43 -19.33 -81.31
C THR A 458 28.48 -19.38 -82.83
N PHE A 459 27.94 -18.37 -83.52
CA PHE A 459 27.97 -18.27 -84.98
C PHE A 459 29.38 -18.05 -85.56
N LEU A 460 30.32 -17.53 -84.75
CA LEU A 460 31.72 -17.31 -85.15
C LEU A 460 32.57 -18.59 -85.02
N ILE A 461 32.13 -19.59 -84.27
CA ILE A 461 32.91 -20.80 -83.96
C ILE A 461 33.46 -21.50 -85.21
N PRO A 462 32.66 -21.76 -86.28
CA PRO A 462 33.19 -22.43 -87.47
C PRO A 462 34.35 -21.66 -88.14
N SER A 463 34.27 -20.34 -88.15
CA SER A 463 35.33 -19.48 -88.69
C SER A 463 36.55 -19.44 -87.78
N LEU A 464 36.35 -19.40 -86.46
CA LEU A 464 37.44 -19.43 -85.48
C LEU A 464 38.20 -20.77 -85.52
N GLU A 465 37.50 -21.89 -85.65
CA GLU A 465 38.10 -23.24 -85.71
C GLU A 465 38.97 -23.46 -86.96
N ALA A 466 38.72 -22.72 -88.03
CA ALA A 466 39.53 -22.75 -89.25
C ALA A 466 40.89 -22.03 -89.10
N ILE A 467 41.09 -21.23 -88.04
CA ILE A 467 42.33 -20.49 -87.79
C ILE A 467 43.33 -21.41 -87.05
N SER A 468 44.56 -21.51 -87.57
CA SER A 468 45.54 -22.52 -87.13
C SER A 468 45.90 -22.39 -85.64
N THR A 469 45.92 -21.17 -85.12
CA THR A 469 46.28 -20.84 -83.73
C THR A 469 45.13 -20.92 -82.72
N TYR A 470 43.88 -21.12 -83.16
CA TYR A 470 42.69 -21.14 -82.28
C TYR A 470 42.79 -22.17 -81.15
N ASN A 471 43.12 -23.41 -81.48
CA ASN A 471 43.22 -24.51 -80.51
C ASN A 471 44.27 -24.24 -79.43
N THR A 472 45.33 -23.51 -79.76
CA THR A 472 46.43 -23.21 -78.84
C THR A 472 46.11 -22.06 -77.89
N TYR A 473 45.46 -21.00 -78.37
CA TYR A 473 45.34 -19.75 -77.60
C TYR A 473 43.93 -19.38 -77.17
N LEU A 474 42.88 -19.77 -77.90
CA LEU A 474 41.53 -19.22 -77.70
C LEU A 474 40.48 -20.27 -77.33
N LYS A 475 40.62 -21.54 -77.76
CA LYS A 475 39.69 -22.61 -77.41
C LYS A 475 39.53 -22.80 -75.89
N GLY A 476 40.64 -22.85 -75.16
CA GLY A 476 40.63 -23.03 -73.70
C GLY A 476 39.92 -21.89 -72.95
N PRO A 477 40.30 -20.62 -73.19
CA PRO A 477 39.63 -19.48 -72.56
C PRO A 477 38.13 -19.38 -72.83
N LEU A 478 37.69 -19.64 -74.07
CA LEU A 478 36.26 -19.63 -74.42
C LEU A 478 35.50 -20.79 -73.78
N ALA A 479 36.13 -21.97 -73.66
CA ALA A 479 35.55 -23.09 -72.92
C ALA A 479 35.37 -22.74 -71.43
N GLN A 480 36.37 -22.08 -70.82
CA GLN A 480 36.30 -21.66 -69.43
C GLN A 480 35.17 -20.64 -69.19
N LEU A 481 34.99 -19.64 -70.07
CA LEU A 481 33.85 -18.71 -69.96
C LEU A 481 32.50 -19.43 -70.07
N ASN A 482 32.36 -20.36 -71.03
CA ASN A 482 31.17 -21.19 -71.16
C ASN A 482 30.89 -22.02 -69.90
N ASP A 483 31.93 -22.55 -69.26
CA ASP A 483 31.79 -23.31 -68.01
C ASP A 483 31.37 -22.39 -66.85
N THR A 484 31.99 -21.21 -66.71
CA THR A 484 31.70 -20.22 -65.65
C THR A 484 30.25 -19.73 -65.68
N PHE A 485 29.69 -19.47 -66.87
CA PHE A 485 28.28 -19.03 -67.04
C PHE A 485 27.34 -20.17 -67.43
N SER A 486 27.78 -21.42 -67.32
CA SER A 486 26.90 -22.56 -67.56
C SER A 486 25.72 -22.56 -66.59
N VAL A 487 24.59 -23.11 -67.04
CA VAL A 487 23.40 -23.34 -66.20
C VAL A 487 23.77 -24.06 -64.90
N ALA A 488 24.74 -24.97 -64.93
CA ALA A 488 25.22 -25.69 -63.76
C ALA A 488 25.97 -24.79 -62.76
N SER A 489 26.86 -23.91 -63.22
CA SER A 489 27.61 -22.96 -62.37
C SER A 489 26.69 -21.93 -61.70
N ILE A 490 25.70 -21.42 -62.46
CA ILE A 490 24.71 -20.47 -61.94
C ILE A 490 23.81 -21.16 -60.91
N ALA A 491 23.27 -22.34 -61.24
CA ALA A 491 22.47 -23.14 -60.32
C ALA A 491 23.22 -23.49 -59.03
N GLN A 492 24.53 -23.77 -59.11
CA GLN A 492 25.35 -24.02 -57.91
C GLN A 492 25.33 -22.84 -56.94
N LYS A 493 25.49 -21.60 -57.44
CA LYS A 493 25.55 -20.39 -56.61
C LYS A 493 24.18 -20.03 -56.04
N MET A 494 23.12 -20.17 -56.84
CA MET A 494 21.74 -19.97 -56.37
C MET A 494 21.35 -20.99 -55.30
N ASN A 495 21.68 -22.27 -55.49
CA ASN A 495 21.42 -23.31 -54.50
C ASN A 495 22.19 -23.05 -53.20
N LEU A 496 23.47 -22.64 -53.29
CA LEU A 496 24.24 -22.27 -52.11
C LEU A 496 23.58 -21.12 -51.34
N LEU A 497 23.16 -20.06 -52.03
CA LEU A 497 22.48 -18.93 -51.41
C LEU A 497 21.17 -19.40 -50.74
N ASN A 498 20.35 -20.16 -51.45
CA ASN A 498 19.09 -20.66 -50.91
C ASN A 498 19.29 -21.54 -49.67
N ASP A 499 20.21 -22.49 -49.72
CA ASP A 499 20.50 -23.40 -48.60
C ASP A 499 21.07 -22.63 -47.40
N THR A 500 21.95 -21.67 -47.67
CA THR A 500 22.58 -20.84 -46.62
C THR A 500 21.54 -19.99 -45.90
N ILE A 501 20.66 -19.30 -46.62
CA ILE A 501 19.61 -18.48 -46.02
C ILE A 501 18.55 -19.35 -45.33
N THR A 502 18.17 -20.49 -45.91
CA THR A 502 17.23 -21.43 -45.27
C THR A 502 17.78 -21.94 -43.93
N ASN A 503 19.07 -22.27 -43.89
CA ASN A 503 19.74 -22.68 -42.66
C ASN A 503 19.92 -21.52 -41.66
N PHE A 504 20.10 -20.29 -42.15
CA PHE A 504 20.13 -19.09 -41.30
C PHE A 504 18.79 -18.93 -40.58
N THR A 505 17.68 -18.88 -41.32
CA THR A 505 16.32 -18.70 -40.77
C THR A 505 16.01 -19.79 -39.75
N ALA A 506 16.20 -21.06 -40.12
CA ALA A 506 15.92 -22.19 -39.24
C ALA A 506 16.70 -22.13 -37.91
N GLN A 507 17.90 -21.55 -37.90
CA GLN A 507 18.66 -21.36 -36.67
C GLN A 507 18.26 -20.10 -35.90
N SER A 508 17.99 -18.98 -36.58
CA SER A 508 17.60 -17.73 -35.93
C SER A 508 16.27 -17.84 -35.19
N ASP A 509 15.32 -18.64 -35.70
CA ASP A 509 14.02 -18.86 -35.06
C ASP A 509 14.11 -19.51 -33.67
N THR A 510 15.24 -20.16 -33.39
CA THR A 510 15.49 -20.82 -32.09
C THR A 510 16.02 -19.87 -31.02
N PHE A 511 16.35 -18.61 -31.35
CA PHE A 511 17.01 -17.72 -30.41
C PHE A 511 16.05 -17.09 -29.40
N ASP A 512 14.76 -17.01 -29.69
CA ASP A 512 13.70 -16.43 -28.85
C ASP A 512 12.49 -17.36 -28.59
N ASP A 513 12.55 -18.62 -29.03
CA ASP A 513 11.45 -19.60 -28.89
C ASP A 513 11.03 -19.91 -27.42
N ASP A 514 11.94 -19.69 -26.46
CA ASP A 514 11.74 -19.97 -25.04
C ASP A 514 11.19 -18.78 -24.23
N LEU A 515 10.88 -17.63 -24.84
CA LEU A 515 10.50 -16.40 -24.12
C LEU A 515 9.33 -16.58 -23.15
N TYR A 516 8.33 -17.39 -23.50
CA TYR A 516 7.22 -17.71 -22.60
C TYR A 516 7.71 -18.34 -21.29
N THR A 517 8.56 -19.36 -21.39
CA THR A 517 9.14 -20.05 -20.24
C THR A 517 10.09 -19.13 -19.48
N PHE A 518 10.92 -18.38 -20.21
CA PHE A 518 11.90 -17.45 -19.66
C PHE A 518 11.22 -16.35 -18.81
N TYR A 519 10.20 -15.68 -19.35
CA TYR A 519 9.41 -14.69 -18.60
C TYR A 519 8.65 -15.33 -17.43
N GLY A 520 8.06 -16.50 -17.66
CA GLY A 520 7.35 -17.27 -16.64
C GLY A 520 8.21 -17.63 -15.43
N VAL A 521 9.52 -17.81 -15.61
CA VAL A 521 10.47 -18.13 -14.51
C VAL A 521 11.09 -16.88 -13.89
N HIS A 522 11.48 -15.90 -14.71
CA HIS A 522 12.32 -14.79 -14.25
C HIS A 522 11.51 -13.51 -13.96
N VAL A 523 10.64 -13.09 -14.87
CA VAL A 523 9.80 -11.89 -14.66
C VAL A 523 8.80 -12.15 -13.52
N SER A 524 8.22 -13.35 -13.45
CA SER A 524 7.33 -13.75 -12.35
C SER A 524 7.99 -13.63 -10.96
N ARG A 525 9.30 -13.85 -10.86
CA ARG A 525 10.05 -13.68 -9.60
C ARG A 525 10.04 -12.23 -9.13
N ALA A 526 10.23 -11.27 -10.05
CA ALA A 526 10.14 -9.84 -9.74
C ALA A 526 8.71 -9.44 -9.37
N ILE A 527 7.71 -9.93 -10.11
CA ILE A 527 6.28 -9.72 -9.83
C ILE A 527 5.96 -10.19 -8.40
N HIS A 528 6.26 -11.45 -8.08
CA HIS A 528 6.00 -12.02 -6.76
C HIS A 528 6.70 -11.25 -5.64
N SER A 529 7.95 -10.84 -5.84
CA SER A 529 8.71 -10.11 -4.81
C SER A 529 8.06 -8.76 -4.47
N VAL A 530 7.66 -8.00 -5.50
CA VAL A 530 6.99 -6.70 -5.33
C VAL A 530 5.61 -6.86 -4.68
N VAL A 531 4.84 -7.87 -5.10
CA VAL A 531 3.54 -8.19 -4.50
C VAL A 531 3.69 -8.56 -3.03
N GLN A 532 4.63 -9.46 -2.70
CA GLN A 532 4.86 -9.91 -1.33
C GLN A 532 5.16 -8.75 -0.38
N VAL A 533 5.97 -7.77 -0.79
CA VAL A 533 6.23 -6.60 0.05
C VAL A 533 5.00 -5.72 0.25
N LEU A 534 4.15 -5.58 -0.78
CA LEU A 534 2.89 -4.85 -0.67
C LEU A 534 1.93 -5.55 0.32
N VAL A 535 1.71 -6.86 0.16
CA VAL A 535 0.74 -7.59 0.98
C VAL A 535 1.25 -7.90 2.38
N ALA A 536 2.57 -7.91 2.60
CA ALA A 536 3.18 -7.97 3.92
C ALA A 536 2.74 -6.81 4.81
N SER A 537 2.36 -5.67 4.23
CA SER A 537 1.90 -4.49 4.98
C SER A 537 2.92 -4.02 6.03
N GLY A 538 4.21 -4.31 5.79
CA GLY A 538 5.31 -3.89 6.66
C GLY A 538 5.65 -2.40 6.50
N PRO A 539 6.61 -1.89 7.29
CA PRO A 539 7.11 -0.53 7.16
C PRO A 539 7.52 -0.23 5.71
N TYR A 540 7.05 0.90 5.19
CA TYR A 540 7.30 1.35 3.80
C TYR A 540 6.85 0.38 2.70
N GLY A 541 6.03 -0.65 2.98
CA GLY A 541 5.63 -1.64 1.98
C GLY A 541 4.94 -1.05 0.74
N ARG A 542 4.02 -0.10 0.94
CA ARG A 542 3.38 0.64 -0.17
C ARG A 542 4.37 1.51 -0.96
N TYR A 543 5.33 2.14 -0.29
CA TYR A 543 6.36 2.92 -0.97
C TYR A 543 7.27 2.04 -1.83
N CYS A 544 7.74 0.91 -1.28
CA CYS A 544 8.54 -0.06 -2.00
C CYS A 544 7.79 -0.60 -3.23
N TYR A 545 6.51 -0.92 -3.08
CA TYR A 545 5.65 -1.28 -4.21
C TYR A 545 5.63 -0.18 -5.28
N HIS A 546 5.34 1.07 -4.91
CA HIS A 546 5.25 2.18 -5.86
C HIS A 546 6.60 2.51 -6.55
N LYS A 547 7.72 2.26 -5.87
CA LYS A 547 9.06 2.41 -6.43
C LYS A 547 9.35 1.37 -7.53
N HIS A 548 8.94 0.12 -7.34
CA HIS A 548 9.38 -1.00 -8.19
C HIS A 548 8.33 -1.51 -9.18
N TYR A 549 7.03 -1.37 -8.90
CA TYR A 549 6.00 -1.89 -9.81
C TYR A 549 6.13 -1.35 -11.26
N PRO A 550 6.46 -0.06 -11.52
CA PRO A 550 6.56 0.42 -12.90
C PRO A 550 7.75 -0.19 -13.62
N LEU A 551 8.84 -0.49 -12.89
CA LEU A 551 10.03 -1.13 -13.44
C LEU A 551 9.71 -2.57 -13.86
N VAL A 552 9.01 -3.33 -13.01
CA VAL A 552 8.59 -4.70 -13.33
C VAL A 552 7.66 -4.74 -14.55
N LEU A 553 6.76 -3.77 -14.68
CA LEU A 553 5.87 -3.69 -15.85
C LEU A 553 6.62 -3.47 -17.18
N ARG A 554 7.85 -2.96 -17.14
CA ARG A 554 8.65 -2.70 -18.35
C ARG A 554 9.59 -3.83 -18.73
N LEU A 555 10.04 -4.67 -17.78
CA LEU A 555 11.04 -5.72 -18.02
C LEU A 555 10.85 -6.50 -19.34
N ALA A 556 9.64 -7.05 -19.56
CA ALA A 556 9.36 -7.83 -20.76
C ALA A 556 9.30 -6.96 -22.03
N MET A 557 8.75 -5.74 -21.93
CA MET A 557 8.67 -4.82 -23.07
C MET A 557 10.05 -4.30 -23.48
N ASP A 558 10.88 -3.91 -22.52
CA ASP A 558 12.25 -3.45 -22.77
C ASP A 558 13.09 -4.60 -23.37
N ASN A 559 12.87 -5.85 -22.94
CA ASN A 559 13.54 -7.01 -23.54
C ASN A 559 13.08 -7.29 -24.97
N TYR A 560 11.78 -7.14 -25.26
CA TYR A 560 11.26 -7.19 -26.63
C TYR A 560 11.96 -6.13 -27.52
N GLU A 561 12.01 -4.87 -27.08
CA GLU A 561 12.63 -3.79 -27.85
C GLU A 561 14.10 -4.08 -28.13
N ASP A 562 14.84 -4.56 -27.13
CA ASP A 562 16.24 -4.94 -27.28
C ASP A 562 16.41 -6.13 -28.26
N ILE A 563 15.53 -7.14 -28.22
CA ILE A 563 15.57 -8.28 -29.16
C ILE A 563 15.26 -7.82 -30.57
N SER A 564 14.20 -7.03 -30.80
CA SER A 564 13.86 -6.51 -32.13
C SER A 564 15.00 -5.70 -32.73
N LEU A 565 15.72 -4.93 -31.92
CA LEU A 565 16.90 -4.19 -32.37
C LEU A 565 18.05 -5.14 -32.81
N CYS A 566 18.19 -6.31 -32.20
CA CYS A 566 19.16 -7.32 -32.65
C CYS A 566 18.85 -7.79 -34.08
N TYR A 567 17.59 -8.16 -34.35
CA TYR A 567 17.16 -8.60 -35.68
C TYR A 567 17.32 -7.50 -36.72
N GLN A 568 16.87 -6.28 -36.42
CA GLN A 568 17.01 -5.13 -37.33
C GLN A 568 18.47 -4.86 -37.72
N ARG A 569 19.38 -4.88 -36.73
CA ARG A 569 20.81 -4.63 -36.99
C ARG A 569 21.48 -5.69 -37.86
N GLU A 570 21.11 -6.96 -37.69
CA GLU A 570 21.65 -8.01 -38.57
C GLU A 570 20.99 -7.95 -39.95
N MET A 571 19.74 -7.49 -40.04
CA MET A 571 19.09 -7.29 -41.32
C MET A 571 19.79 -6.24 -42.18
N ASP A 572 20.13 -5.08 -41.60
CA ASP A 572 20.92 -4.04 -42.27
C ASP A 572 22.25 -4.58 -42.84
N ARG A 573 22.91 -5.49 -42.10
CA ARG A 573 24.17 -6.12 -42.55
C ARG A 573 23.95 -7.14 -43.67
N LEU A 574 22.83 -7.85 -43.65
CA LEU A 574 22.49 -8.79 -44.72
C LEU A 574 22.13 -8.06 -46.01
N TYR A 575 21.46 -6.91 -45.95
CA TYR A 575 21.27 -6.04 -47.12
C TYR A 575 22.59 -5.56 -47.73
N HIS A 576 23.60 -5.26 -46.90
CA HIS A 576 24.95 -4.99 -47.43
C HIS A 576 25.60 -6.20 -48.11
N THR A 577 25.28 -7.41 -47.65
CA THR A 577 25.77 -8.65 -48.25
C THR A 577 25.09 -8.90 -49.61
N GLU A 578 23.79 -8.63 -49.72
CA GLU A 578 23.07 -8.60 -51.00
C GLU A 578 23.68 -7.57 -51.96
N GLY A 579 23.93 -6.34 -51.52
CA GLY A 579 24.58 -5.32 -52.35
C GLY A 579 25.95 -5.77 -52.88
N LEU A 580 26.73 -6.49 -52.06
CA LEU A 580 28.00 -7.06 -52.50
C LEU A 580 27.83 -8.14 -53.58
N ILE A 581 26.72 -8.90 -53.57
CA ILE A 581 26.38 -9.84 -54.66
C ILE A 581 26.21 -9.07 -55.97
N SER A 582 25.44 -7.97 -55.95
CA SER A 582 25.25 -7.11 -57.12
C SER A 582 26.57 -6.52 -57.62
N GLU A 583 27.42 -5.99 -56.73
CA GLU A 583 28.73 -5.44 -57.11
C GLU A 583 29.67 -6.50 -57.73
N VAL A 584 29.71 -7.72 -57.17
CA VAL A 584 30.49 -8.83 -57.73
C VAL A 584 30.00 -9.18 -59.13
N ILE A 585 28.69 -9.20 -59.34
CA ILE A 585 28.07 -9.49 -60.64
C ILE A 585 28.41 -8.41 -61.68
N GLU A 586 28.39 -7.13 -61.30
CA GLU A 586 28.86 -6.04 -62.17
C GLU A 586 30.34 -6.20 -62.55
N LEU A 587 31.20 -6.56 -61.58
CA LEU A 587 32.62 -6.83 -61.83
C LEU A 587 32.86 -8.01 -62.77
N VAL A 588 31.95 -8.99 -62.79
CA VAL A 588 31.95 -10.15 -63.67
C VAL A 588 31.52 -9.73 -65.08
N PHE A 589 30.49 -8.90 -65.22
CA PHE A 589 30.04 -8.38 -66.52
C PHE A 589 31.07 -7.49 -67.19
N TYR A 590 31.76 -6.63 -66.44
CA TYR A 590 32.83 -5.80 -66.99
C TYR A 590 33.91 -6.62 -67.70
N ASN A 591 34.18 -7.84 -67.23
CA ASN A 591 35.17 -8.71 -67.86
C ASN A 591 34.70 -9.35 -69.19
N LEU A 592 33.40 -9.34 -69.44
CA LEU A 592 32.77 -9.86 -70.66
C LEU A 592 32.48 -8.78 -71.69
N GLU A 593 32.59 -7.51 -71.30
CA GLU A 593 32.24 -6.39 -72.15
C GLU A 593 33.02 -6.47 -73.47
N GLN A 594 32.29 -6.37 -74.60
CA GLN A 594 32.85 -6.44 -75.95
C GLN A 594 33.38 -7.82 -76.39
N LEU A 595 33.02 -8.92 -75.73
CA LEU A 595 33.46 -10.27 -76.12
C LEU A 595 33.15 -10.56 -77.59
N LEU A 596 31.89 -10.41 -78.00
CA LEU A 596 31.47 -10.67 -79.37
C LEU A 596 32.20 -9.78 -80.38
N ASN A 597 32.28 -8.47 -80.09
CA ASN A 597 32.91 -7.49 -80.96
C ASN A 597 34.41 -7.76 -81.14
N THR A 598 35.09 -8.17 -80.06
CA THR A 598 36.51 -8.51 -80.07
C THR A 598 36.79 -9.76 -80.90
N LEU A 599 35.93 -10.78 -80.80
CA LEU A 599 36.06 -12.01 -81.60
C LEU A 599 35.75 -11.77 -83.09
N THR A 600 34.74 -10.94 -83.38
CA THR A 600 34.36 -10.55 -84.74
C THR A 600 35.52 -9.87 -85.46
N LEU A 601 36.23 -8.96 -84.78
CA LEU A 601 37.39 -8.26 -85.33
C LEU A 601 38.49 -9.21 -85.83
N CYS A 602 38.75 -10.33 -85.13
CA CYS A 602 39.74 -11.30 -85.59
C CYS A 602 39.27 -12.10 -86.80
N VAL A 603 37.97 -12.44 -86.88
CA VAL A 603 37.41 -13.21 -87.99
C VAL A 603 37.34 -12.35 -89.28
N ASP A 604 37.06 -11.06 -89.14
CA ASP A 604 36.93 -10.13 -90.28
C ASP A 604 38.28 -9.64 -90.85
N THR A 605 39.41 -10.04 -90.27
CA THR A 605 40.74 -9.68 -90.78
C THR A 605 41.04 -10.43 -92.09
N ILE A 606 41.38 -9.72 -93.19
CA ILE A 606 41.61 -10.35 -94.51
C ILE A 606 43.12 -10.30 -94.89
N PRO A 607 43.71 -11.40 -95.41
CA PRO A 607 43.08 -12.70 -95.68
C PRO A 607 43.07 -13.63 -94.45
N CYS A 608 41.88 -13.95 -93.93
CA CYS A 608 41.66 -15.06 -92.99
C CYS A 608 41.52 -16.38 -93.78
N PRO A 609 42.06 -17.53 -93.30
CA PRO A 609 42.68 -17.74 -91.99
C PRO A 609 44.18 -17.42 -91.89
N SER A 610 44.89 -17.10 -92.98
CA SER A 610 46.37 -17.01 -93.00
C SER A 610 46.96 -15.74 -92.34
N ALA A 611 46.21 -14.64 -92.26
CA ALA A 611 46.62 -13.38 -91.63
C ALA A 611 46.05 -13.15 -90.23
N CYS A 612 45.18 -14.05 -89.75
CA CYS A 612 44.43 -13.89 -88.50
C CYS A 612 45.09 -14.53 -87.28
N ASP A 613 46.15 -15.31 -87.50
CA ASP A 613 46.86 -16.02 -86.43
C ASP A 613 47.42 -15.06 -85.36
N ALA A 614 47.94 -13.90 -85.77
CA ALA A 614 48.47 -12.90 -84.84
C ALA A 614 47.37 -12.27 -83.97
N CYS A 615 46.17 -12.07 -84.55
CA CYS A 615 45.00 -11.54 -83.83
C CYS A 615 44.53 -12.54 -82.78
N VAL A 616 44.27 -13.79 -83.20
CA VAL A 616 43.82 -14.87 -82.30
C VAL A 616 44.85 -15.17 -81.22
N GLN A 617 46.15 -15.13 -81.52
CA GLN A 617 47.19 -15.28 -80.51
C GLN A 617 47.17 -14.16 -79.46
N THR A 618 47.02 -12.90 -79.90
CA THR A 618 47.01 -11.73 -79.00
C THR A 618 45.76 -11.74 -78.12
N ILE A 619 44.60 -11.91 -78.73
CA ILE A 619 43.30 -11.92 -78.05
C ILE A 619 43.17 -13.16 -77.16
N GLY A 620 43.61 -14.33 -77.63
CA GLY A 620 43.61 -15.56 -76.83
C GLY A 620 44.45 -15.44 -75.56
N LYS A 621 45.62 -14.78 -75.61
CA LYS A 621 46.41 -14.50 -74.38
C LYS A 621 45.66 -13.59 -73.41
N TYR A 622 44.98 -12.55 -73.90
CA TYR A 622 44.19 -11.66 -73.07
C TYR A 622 43.01 -12.39 -72.42
N TYR A 623 42.21 -13.12 -73.20
CA TYR A 623 41.07 -13.87 -72.68
C TYR A 623 41.47 -15.03 -71.78
N ASN A 624 42.65 -15.61 -71.93
CA ASN A 624 43.16 -16.60 -70.98
C ASN A 624 43.32 -16.03 -69.57
N THR A 625 43.68 -14.75 -69.44
CA THR A 625 43.71 -14.08 -68.13
C THR A 625 42.31 -13.64 -67.70
N MET A 626 41.53 -13.06 -68.62
CA MET A 626 40.18 -12.57 -68.29
C MET A 626 39.24 -13.70 -67.87
N ALA A 627 39.21 -14.82 -68.57
CA ALA A 627 38.36 -15.97 -68.22
C ALA A 627 38.66 -16.50 -66.82
N LYS A 628 39.94 -16.55 -66.42
CA LYS A 628 40.34 -16.91 -65.06
C LYS A 628 39.85 -15.91 -64.02
N LEU A 629 40.05 -14.62 -64.27
CA LEU A 629 39.60 -13.58 -63.34
C LEU A 629 38.07 -13.53 -63.24
N THR A 630 37.35 -13.77 -64.34
CA THR A 630 35.88 -13.85 -64.35
C THR A 630 35.40 -15.03 -63.51
N ASP A 631 35.99 -16.20 -63.68
CA ASP A 631 35.67 -17.38 -62.88
C ASP A 631 35.97 -17.17 -61.40
N GLU A 632 37.16 -16.66 -61.08
CA GLU A 632 37.58 -16.36 -59.70
C GLU A 632 36.64 -15.35 -59.03
N LYS A 633 36.28 -14.25 -59.73
CA LYS A 633 35.34 -13.24 -59.23
C LYS A 633 33.95 -13.84 -59.01
N PHE A 634 33.42 -14.60 -59.96
CA PHE A 634 32.09 -15.17 -59.82
C PHE A 634 32.05 -16.22 -58.68
N ASN A 635 33.14 -16.95 -58.49
CA ASN A 635 33.30 -17.89 -57.39
C ASN A 635 33.54 -17.22 -56.02
N LEU A 636 33.72 -15.90 -55.94
CA LEU A 636 33.69 -15.18 -54.65
C LEU A 636 32.34 -15.35 -53.94
N LEU A 637 31.25 -15.44 -54.69
CA LEU A 637 29.90 -15.72 -54.15
C LEU A 637 29.89 -17.01 -53.31
N LEU A 638 30.65 -18.02 -53.73
CA LEU A 638 30.75 -19.30 -53.00
C LEU A 638 31.47 -19.18 -51.65
N GLN A 639 32.20 -18.08 -51.43
CA GLN A 639 33.02 -17.87 -50.25
C GLN A 639 32.40 -16.88 -49.27
N PHE A 640 32.03 -15.68 -49.74
CA PHE A 640 31.58 -14.63 -48.82
C PHE A 640 30.13 -14.84 -48.36
N ILE A 641 29.24 -15.45 -49.16
CA ILE A 641 27.85 -15.68 -48.74
C ILE A 641 27.81 -16.58 -47.49
N PRO A 642 28.46 -17.76 -47.45
CA PRO A 642 28.51 -18.56 -46.21
C PRO A 642 29.23 -17.87 -45.06
N TYR A 643 30.26 -17.07 -45.36
CA TYR A 643 31.04 -16.37 -44.35
C TYR A 643 30.22 -15.29 -43.64
N GLU A 644 29.60 -14.39 -44.41
CA GLU A 644 28.84 -13.25 -43.86
C GLU A 644 27.55 -13.69 -43.17
N THR A 645 26.85 -14.68 -43.72
CA THR A 645 25.63 -15.23 -43.08
C THR A 645 25.97 -15.97 -41.78
N SER A 646 27.05 -16.77 -41.74
CA SER A 646 27.51 -17.41 -40.51
C SER A 646 27.95 -16.39 -39.45
N ALA A 647 28.68 -15.36 -39.87
CA ALA A 647 29.08 -14.26 -38.98
C ALA A 647 27.86 -13.50 -38.44
N SER A 648 26.89 -13.18 -39.30
CA SER A 648 25.63 -12.55 -38.94
C SER A 648 24.83 -13.39 -37.94
N LEU A 649 24.72 -14.70 -38.18
CA LEU A 649 24.00 -15.62 -37.30
C LEU A 649 24.61 -15.65 -35.89
N GLN A 650 25.94 -15.68 -35.77
CA GLN A 650 26.62 -15.66 -34.48
C GLN A 650 26.46 -14.31 -33.75
N ARG A 651 26.42 -13.20 -34.49
CA ARG A 651 26.18 -11.87 -33.93
C ARG A 651 24.74 -11.75 -33.43
N LEU A 652 23.77 -12.23 -34.20
CA LEU A 652 22.36 -12.29 -33.80
C LEU A 652 22.19 -13.11 -32.52
N LYS A 653 22.70 -14.35 -32.52
CA LYS A 653 22.67 -15.25 -31.35
C LYS A 653 23.25 -14.59 -30.10
N SER A 654 24.41 -13.96 -30.24
CA SER A 654 25.09 -13.29 -29.13
C SER A 654 24.30 -12.09 -28.62
N CYS A 655 23.70 -11.33 -29.54
CA CYS A 655 22.87 -10.18 -29.20
C CYS A 655 21.64 -10.62 -28.40
N VAL A 656 20.82 -11.55 -28.92
CA VAL A 656 19.62 -12.06 -28.24
C VAL A 656 19.95 -12.71 -26.90
N ALA A 657 21.05 -13.48 -26.81
CA ALA A 657 21.49 -14.03 -25.54
C ALA A 657 21.84 -12.92 -24.52
N PHE A 658 22.52 -11.86 -24.96
CA PHE A 658 22.87 -10.73 -24.11
C PHE A 658 21.65 -9.97 -23.60
N THR A 659 20.62 -9.76 -24.43
CA THR A 659 19.39 -9.08 -24.00
C THR A 659 18.67 -9.89 -22.92
N LYS A 660 18.61 -11.22 -23.05
CA LYS A 660 18.11 -12.11 -21.98
C LYS A 660 18.91 -11.96 -20.68
N TYR A 661 20.25 -11.91 -20.75
CA TYR A 661 21.08 -11.68 -19.56
C TYR A 661 20.87 -10.31 -18.92
N LYS A 662 20.65 -9.26 -19.73
CA LYS A 662 20.32 -7.92 -19.23
C LYS A 662 19.02 -7.96 -18.42
N LEU A 663 17.96 -8.60 -18.92
CA LEU A 663 16.71 -8.78 -18.18
C LEU A 663 16.94 -9.53 -16.86
N LEU A 664 17.75 -10.59 -16.85
CA LEU A 664 18.06 -11.34 -15.62
C LEU A 664 18.74 -10.46 -14.57
N ALA A 665 19.66 -9.57 -14.98
CA ALA A 665 20.32 -8.64 -14.09
C ALA A 665 19.32 -7.62 -13.50
N GLU A 666 18.44 -7.07 -14.33
CA GLU A 666 17.40 -6.12 -13.88
C GLU A 666 16.40 -6.77 -12.92
N VAL A 667 15.95 -8.00 -13.22
CA VAL A 667 15.12 -8.80 -12.30
C VAL A 667 15.83 -9.00 -10.97
N HIS A 668 17.11 -9.37 -10.99
CA HIS A 668 17.90 -9.58 -9.78
C HIS A 668 17.99 -8.30 -8.94
N ASP A 669 18.31 -7.16 -9.57
CA ASP A 669 18.44 -5.88 -8.88
C ASP A 669 17.13 -5.46 -8.22
N ILE A 670 16.00 -5.64 -8.89
CA ILE A 670 14.66 -5.39 -8.31
C ILE A 670 14.42 -6.32 -7.12
N VAL A 671 14.64 -7.62 -7.27
CA VAL A 671 14.40 -8.61 -6.19
C VAL A 671 15.27 -8.33 -4.97
N VAL A 672 16.53 -7.97 -5.16
CA VAL A 672 17.47 -7.65 -4.08
C VAL A 672 17.06 -6.37 -3.35
N ASP A 673 16.71 -5.30 -4.08
CA ASP A 673 16.31 -4.02 -3.47
C ASP A 673 15.01 -4.18 -2.68
N VAL A 674 14.02 -4.89 -3.24
CA VAL A 674 12.75 -5.22 -2.57
C VAL A 674 12.97 -6.06 -1.30
N SER A 675 13.94 -6.98 -1.31
CA SER A 675 14.23 -7.87 -0.18
C SER A 675 14.98 -7.19 0.98
N ARG A 676 15.62 -6.04 0.75
CA ARG A 676 16.45 -5.33 1.74
C ARG A 676 16.04 -3.87 1.91
N PRO A 677 14.91 -3.57 2.58
CA PRO A 677 14.43 -2.19 2.74
C PRO A 677 15.32 -1.28 3.62
N ASN A 678 16.48 -1.75 4.11
CA ASN A 678 17.31 -1.02 5.08
C ASN A 678 18.84 -1.26 4.97
N LYS A 679 19.41 -1.31 3.76
CA LYS A 679 20.85 -1.04 3.57
C LYS A 679 21.10 -0.34 2.24
N ALA A 680 21.27 0.98 2.27
CA ALA A 680 22.25 1.60 1.40
C ALA A 680 23.62 0.94 1.67
N LYS A 681 24.33 0.55 0.61
CA LYS A 681 25.61 -0.20 0.58
C LYS A 681 25.47 -1.71 0.74
N ASP A 682 25.61 -2.43 -0.39
CA ASP A 682 26.79 -3.24 -0.67
C ASP A 682 26.65 -3.94 -2.03
N GLN A 683 27.52 -3.54 -2.97
CA GLN A 683 27.71 -4.19 -4.26
C GLN A 683 28.56 -5.45 -4.12
N GLY A 684 27.99 -6.56 -4.55
CA GLY A 684 28.65 -7.82 -4.88
C GLY A 684 27.54 -8.70 -5.41
N VAL A 685 27.53 -9.08 -6.69
CA VAL A 685 28.18 -10.32 -7.14
C VAL A 685 28.43 -10.24 -8.66
N ILE A 686 29.68 -9.99 -9.06
CA ILE A 686 30.18 -10.19 -10.45
C ILE A 686 30.72 -11.64 -10.63
N LYS A 687 30.55 -12.52 -9.63
CA LYS A 687 31.19 -13.86 -9.64
C LYS A 687 30.42 -14.95 -10.41
N GLU A 688 29.12 -14.80 -10.64
CA GLU A 688 28.37 -15.68 -11.57
C GLU A 688 28.47 -15.22 -13.03
N PHE A 689 28.65 -13.92 -13.25
CA PHE A 689 28.76 -13.29 -14.57
C PHE A 689 29.98 -13.81 -15.37
N VAL A 690 31.09 -14.12 -14.69
CA VAL A 690 32.33 -14.61 -15.32
C VAL A 690 32.25 -16.10 -15.68
N LYS A 691 31.46 -16.91 -14.96
CA LYS A 691 31.37 -18.36 -15.22
C LYS A 691 30.56 -18.70 -16.47
N LEU A 692 29.56 -17.88 -16.82
CA LEU A 692 28.75 -18.10 -18.02
C LEU A 692 29.36 -17.48 -19.28
N HIS A 693 30.03 -16.32 -19.16
CA HIS A 693 30.75 -15.68 -20.28
C HIS A 693 31.89 -16.57 -20.83
N ALA A 694 32.51 -17.39 -19.97
CA ALA A 694 33.51 -18.35 -20.39
C ALA A 694 32.93 -19.47 -21.27
N ASN A 695 31.65 -19.82 -21.14
CA ASN A 695 31.06 -20.93 -21.91
C ASN A 695 30.51 -20.49 -23.27
N VAL A 696 30.13 -19.22 -23.45
CA VAL A 696 29.61 -18.70 -24.73
C VAL A 696 30.74 -18.35 -25.72
N LEU A 697 31.94 -18.02 -25.21
CA LEU A 697 33.12 -17.70 -26.04
C LEU A 697 34.02 -18.92 -26.35
N LEU A 698 33.69 -20.12 -25.85
CA LEU A 698 34.54 -21.31 -25.94
C LEU A 698 33.89 -22.50 -26.69
N ALA A 699 33.16 -22.23 -27.78
CA ALA A 699 32.89 -23.28 -28.77
C ALA A 699 34.04 -23.30 -29.81
N PRO A 700 34.77 -24.42 -29.98
CA PRO A 700 35.86 -24.50 -30.94
C PRO A 700 35.32 -24.88 -32.32
N GLU A 701 35.45 -24.00 -33.31
CA GLU A 701 35.52 -24.42 -34.71
C GLU A 701 36.76 -23.82 -35.38
N SER A 702 37.36 -24.64 -36.22
CA SER A 702 38.75 -24.71 -36.63
C SER A 702 39.23 -23.62 -37.59
N GLY A 703 40.50 -23.20 -37.42
CA GLY A 703 41.40 -22.82 -38.52
C GLY A 703 41.75 -21.33 -38.69
N HIS A 704 43.03 -21.00 -38.40
CA HIS A 704 43.81 -19.79 -38.78
C HIS A 704 43.29 -18.42 -38.27
N GLY A 705 44.07 -17.45 -37.78
CA GLY A 705 45.49 -17.22 -37.58
C GLY A 705 45.69 -15.72 -37.25
N THR A 706 46.26 -15.42 -36.07
CA THR A 706 47.07 -14.24 -35.68
C THR A 706 46.59 -12.77 -35.82
N ALA A 707 45.39 -12.43 -36.26
CA ALA A 707 44.90 -11.02 -36.19
C ALA A 707 44.13 -10.66 -34.90
N ARG A 708 43.68 -11.65 -34.13
CA ARG A 708 42.68 -11.50 -33.04
C ARG A 708 43.21 -11.05 -31.68
N GLU A 709 44.50 -10.79 -31.51
CA GLU A 709 45.06 -10.46 -30.20
C GLU A 709 45.15 -8.95 -29.93
N SER A 710 45.19 -8.12 -30.99
CA SER A 710 45.32 -6.65 -30.86
C SER A 710 44.00 -5.91 -30.61
N GLU A 711 42.86 -6.43 -31.10
CA GLU A 711 41.53 -5.90 -30.78
C GLU A 711 41.01 -6.37 -29.41
N ARG A 712 41.46 -7.56 -28.98
CA ARG A 712 41.17 -8.13 -27.66
C ARG A 712 41.76 -7.28 -26.54
N GLU A 713 42.97 -6.75 -26.71
CA GLU A 713 43.57 -5.80 -25.75
C GLU A 713 42.95 -4.39 -25.82
N ARG A 714 42.49 -3.94 -27.00
CA ARG A 714 41.93 -2.60 -27.18
C ARG A 714 40.52 -2.47 -26.58
N TYR A 715 39.71 -3.53 -26.66
CA TYR A 715 38.37 -3.62 -26.05
C TYR A 715 38.43 -3.78 -24.52
N LEU A 716 39.42 -4.52 -23.99
CA LEU A 716 39.63 -4.66 -22.54
C LEU A 716 40.20 -3.40 -21.88
N ARG A 717 41.04 -2.61 -22.58
CA ARG A 717 41.58 -1.34 -22.06
C ARG A 717 40.53 -0.22 -22.01
N SER A 718 39.62 -0.12 -22.97
CA SER A 718 38.63 0.99 -23.00
C SER A 718 37.57 0.91 -21.89
N ARG A 719 37.23 -0.29 -21.40
CA ARG A 719 36.30 -0.47 -20.25
C ARG A 719 36.99 -0.84 -18.93
N GLY A 720 38.23 -1.29 -18.95
CA GLY A 720 39.05 -1.51 -17.75
C GLY A 720 39.46 -0.22 -17.02
N HIS A 721 39.55 0.92 -17.74
CA HIS A 721 39.96 2.19 -17.14
C HIS A 721 38.87 2.87 -16.28
N VAL A 722 37.59 2.56 -16.48
CA VAL A 722 36.50 3.13 -15.65
C VAL A 722 36.42 2.44 -14.28
N CYS A 723 36.74 1.14 -14.20
CA CYS A 723 36.76 0.39 -12.94
C CYS A 723 38.05 0.58 -12.12
N ALA A 724 39.16 1.01 -12.72
CA ALA A 724 40.43 1.20 -12.02
C ALA A 724 40.53 2.56 -11.27
N ILE A 725 39.87 3.61 -11.77
CA ILE A 725 39.92 4.95 -11.16
C ILE A 725 39.06 5.03 -9.88
N ILE A 726 38.01 4.21 -9.77
CA ILE A 726 37.13 4.19 -8.59
C ILE A 726 37.73 3.34 -7.45
N SER A 727 38.61 2.37 -7.74
CA SER A 727 39.20 1.49 -6.70
C SER A 727 40.38 2.12 -5.96
N GLN A 728 41.09 3.09 -6.55
CA GLN A 728 42.25 3.74 -5.91
C GLN A 728 41.90 4.97 -5.05
N SER A 729 40.74 5.61 -5.22
CA SER A 729 40.33 6.71 -4.32
C SER A 729 39.81 6.26 -2.95
N ALA A 730 39.49 4.96 -2.81
CA ALA A 730 38.94 4.40 -1.58
C ALA A 730 40.00 3.91 -0.56
N THR A 731 41.30 3.92 -0.92
CA THR A 731 42.36 3.32 -0.08
C THR A 731 43.42 4.28 0.45
N THR A 732 43.44 5.55 0.04
CA THR A 732 44.30 6.56 0.70
C THR A 732 43.53 7.87 0.89
N GLY A 733 43.03 8.10 2.09
CA GLY A 733 42.38 9.35 2.47
C GLY A 733 43.39 10.50 2.59
N THR A 734 43.77 11.09 1.47
CA THR A 734 44.37 12.44 1.37
C THR A 734 44.45 12.86 -0.10
N VAL A 735 43.75 13.92 -0.48
CA VAL A 735 43.90 14.57 -1.80
C VAL A 735 44.99 15.63 -1.69
N HIS A 736 46.11 15.44 -2.39
CA HIS A 736 47.05 16.52 -2.68
C HIS A 736 46.93 16.88 -4.16
N CYS A 737 46.51 18.12 -4.44
CA CYS A 737 46.51 18.70 -5.77
C CYS A 737 47.91 19.23 -6.09
N HIS A 738 48.53 18.73 -7.14
CA HIS A 738 49.66 19.41 -7.79
C HIS A 738 49.33 19.67 -9.26
N ASP A 739 49.28 20.95 -9.60
CA ASP A 739 49.31 21.48 -10.96
C ASP A 739 50.70 21.30 -11.57
N ASN A 740 50.81 20.76 -12.80
CA ASN A 740 51.52 21.39 -13.94
C ASN A 740 51.63 20.48 -15.20
N PRO A 741 52.01 21.02 -16.39
CA PRO A 741 51.21 20.89 -17.61
C PRO A 741 51.87 20.10 -18.76
N HIS A 742 51.06 19.92 -19.83
CA HIS A 742 51.34 19.40 -21.20
C HIS A 742 52.70 19.80 -21.85
N PRO A 743 53.19 19.03 -22.86
CA PRO A 743 52.83 19.22 -24.29
C PRO A 743 52.64 17.88 -25.06
N ALA A 744 51.59 17.64 -25.86
CA ALA A 744 51.20 18.21 -27.17
C ALA A 744 51.99 17.68 -28.39
N TYR A 745 51.31 16.92 -29.27
CA TYR A 745 51.45 16.80 -30.74
C TYR A 745 50.23 15.98 -31.26
N SER A 746 49.10 16.60 -31.61
CA SER A 746 48.58 16.91 -32.98
C SER A 746 48.56 15.71 -33.96
N SER A 747 47.46 15.34 -34.65
CA SER A 747 46.44 16.17 -35.30
C SER A 747 45.19 15.39 -35.76
N SER A 748 44.03 16.09 -35.76
CA SER A 748 42.81 16.01 -36.62
C SER A 748 41.97 14.72 -36.63
N SER A 749 40.64 14.71 -36.47
CA SER A 749 39.60 15.76 -36.48
C SER A 749 38.27 15.24 -35.90
N SER A 750 37.42 16.20 -35.47
CA SER A 750 35.98 16.16 -35.10
C SER A 750 35.55 15.42 -33.81
N SER A 751 35.34 16.19 -32.74
CA SER A 751 34.42 15.84 -31.65
C SER A 751 33.82 17.11 -31.03
N ASP A 752 32.51 17.26 -31.20
CA ASP A 752 31.64 18.04 -30.33
C ASP A 752 31.68 17.49 -28.90
N GLY A 753 31.54 18.38 -27.90
CA GLY A 753 31.21 17.99 -26.52
C GLY A 753 32.36 18.04 -25.51
N VAL A 754 32.80 19.24 -25.11
CA VAL A 754 33.70 19.42 -23.95
C VAL A 754 33.13 20.38 -22.88
N ASP A 755 31.95 20.97 -23.07
CA ASP A 755 31.41 21.95 -22.10
C ASP A 755 30.56 21.38 -20.95
N ASP A 756 30.29 20.07 -20.87
CA ASP A 756 29.30 19.54 -19.90
C ASP A 756 29.90 18.88 -18.64
N LEU A 757 31.23 18.73 -18.55
CA LEU A 757 31.89 18.08 -17.40
C LEU A 757 32.37 19.04 -16.31
N ARG A 758 32.39 20.36 -16.58
CA ARG A 758 32.79 21.35 -15.57
C ARG A 758 31.63 21.76 -14.65
N THR A 759 30.38 21.58 -15.10
CA THR A 759 29.17 21.96 -14.37
C THR A 759 28.75 20.91 -13.31
N LEU A 760 29.21 19.67 -13.43
CA LEU A 760 28.84 18.59 -12.49
C LEU A 760 29.69 18.55 -11.20
N CYS A 761 30.79 19.32 -11.11
CA CYS A 761 31.59 19.39 -9.89
C CYS A 761 31.15 20.50 -8.90
N GLU A 762 30.30 21.46 -9.29
CA GLU A 762 29.89 22.56 -8.40
C GLU A 762 28.56 22.31 -7.65
N LEU A 763 27.81 21.26 -7.99
CA LEU A 763 26.52 20.95 -7.33
C LEU A 763 26.62 19.94 -6.16
N SER A 764 27.79 19.35 -5.90
CA SER A 764 27.97 18.36 -4.83
C SER A 764 28.38 18.95 -3.46
N SER A 765 28.46 20.28 -3.31
CA SER A 765 28.81 20.93 -2.05
C SER A 765 27.65 21.59 -1.30
N ARG A 766 26.40 21.40 -1.72
CA ARG A 766 25.20 21.83 -0.98
C ARG A 766 24.00 20.91 -1.24
N GLU A 767 23.89 19.82 -0.47
CA GLU A 767 22.65 19.27 0.14
C GLU A 767 22.98 18.10 1.07
#